data_AF-A0AAD4LGT6-F1
#
_entry.id   AF-A0AAD4LGT6-F1
#
_cell.length_a   1.000
_cell.length_b   1.000
_cell.length_c   1.000
_cell.angle_alpha   90.00
_cell.angle_beta   90.00
_cell.angle_gamma   90.00
#
_symmetry.space_group_name_H-M   'P 1'
#
loop_
_entity.id
_entity.type
_entity.pdbx_description
1 polymer ?
#
loop_
_entity_poly.entity_id
_entity_poly.type
_entity_poly.pdbx_seq_one_letter_code
_entity_poly.pdbx_strand_id
1 'polypeptide(L)'
;MSEAGDGTENVNEMVDLCRELLDPNISADFLVAAIWSLGGAVTTVCSPVRSVQLLNKAIECLRDAARVCTPGSHLVLYALAHTLFTRFMETHSNDDYEEATAQLERILDPNQPGECPDSAQNLALCLTSTLVFVRSTIYENPEYSEVTISRLRTLLSSFSDDREMRLYLTDILATKTRERFTHYSLSESLEEANSYTSQLVDISSSQGLEKYELLELSAGAMVQRSYYSMERTREKIQRLEELLPITPPGTPHHKRLLSELGEWYKSKYYHNNDISDLEESIKYSRLSLDATHSRHQWRVLPLASLRNVLLLAFEKTSKINYLDQSIAIGYNILELKSVQFIHFHAIRTLVSSLLTRGQLLGRREDRLEAVRLMSLAVDNQYAREPDRFRLSCRWAIVARNISHPTTLTAYKTAISLMEKSLSFAPTVSIQHARLVAMGKNCQTMPLDYASFQIKLGRFEEAVETLEQGRALLWSEMRGLRTPMARLIEEDSQLAKRFANINQELEALTTSITPSGRPEMEDGVAQDGMDPFGQLVVKQRKLVEERDTLISQIRGRPGFENFLKTPSFTTLRSAASRGPVIIINHCKWCSDILIIFHNYLPCSIPTTDDFYTRANKLRDTLVEARKHGLDSGEYQDALSSVLKGLYELVGKPVIKKIRLLGVPEQSRIWWCPTSVFCSLPLHAMGPIPSSDSSKLRYFSDLYIPSYTPSLSALIESRKANQQILEKPSLLLVARPDDSLPGVKGEIKAIRSLGPRVTVADLVSSDATPSSVVEGLRGSRFAHFACHGVLETGKPFEASFELHGGSRLTLLDIVRSRLPDAEFAFLSCCHTAEITEESVADEALHLTAAMQYCGFRSVVGTMWEMADTDGRDLAKSFYKSLFSGQETSVPLL
;
A
#
# COMPACT_ATOMS: atom_id res chain seq x y z
N MET A 1 -14.71 -20.80 -48.35
CA MET A 1 -15.49 -22.00 -48.01
C MET A 1 -16.61 -21.59 -47.08
N SER A 2 -17.85 -21.66 -47.55
CA SER A 2 -19.05 -21.07 -46.95
C SER A 2 -20.08 -22.16 -46.63
N GLU A 3 -19.82 -22.96 -45.59
CA GLU A 3 -20.82 -23.82 -44.94
C GLU A 3 -20.17 -24.33 -43.64
N ALA A 4 -20.28 -23.53 -42.58
CA ALA A 4 -20.08 -23.99 -41.21
C ALA A 4 -21.41 -23.71 -40.50
N GLY A 5 -22.16 -24.77 -40.17
CA GLY A 5 -23.44 -24.68 -39.47
C GLY A 5 -23.34 -23.88 -38.17
N ASP A 6 -24.46 -23.32 -37.70
CA ASP A 6 -24.52 -22.59 -36.44
C ASP A 6 -24.12 -23.52 -35.30
N GLY A 7 -22.86 -23.43 -34.85
CA GLY A 7 -22.33 -24.32 -33.83
C GLY A 7 -23.17 -24.37 -32.55
N THR A 8 -24.00 -23.36 -32.27
CA THR A 8 -24.91 -23.35 -31.13
C THR A 8 -26.08 -24.33 -31.25
N GLU A 9 -26.52 -24.65 -32.47
CA GLU A 9 -27.54 -25.67 -32.73
C GLU A 9 -26.97 -27.07 -32.47
N ASN A 10 -25.75 -27.32 -32.96
CA ASN A 10 -25.02 -28.58 -32.72
C ASN A 10 -24.78 -28.88 -31.24
N VAL A 11 -24.50 -27.86 -30.40
CA VAL A 11 -24.33 -28.06 -28.95
C VAL A 11 -25.67 -28.34 -28.25
N ASN A 12 -26.78 -27.71 -28.67
CA ASN A 12 -28.09 -28.03 -28.11
C ASN A 12 -28.48 -29.48 -28.46
N GLU A 13 -28.27 -29.90 -29.72
CA GLU A 13 -28.50 -31.29 -30.13
C GLU A 13 -27.63 -32.26 -29.31
N MET A 14 -26.36 -31.93 -29.06
CA MET A 14 -25.49 -32.74 -28.20
C MET A 14 -25.98 -32.81 -26.74
N VAL A 15 -26.54 -31.71 -26.19
CA VAL A 15 -27.14 -31.73 -24.85
C VAL A 15 -28.38 -32.63 -24.81
N ASP A 16 -29.25 -32.54 -25.83
CA ASP A 16 -30.47 -33.34 -25.91
C ASP A 16 -30.13 -34.84 -26.10
N LEU A 17 -29.16 -35.16 -26.96
CA LEU A 17 -28.58 -36.50 -27.10
C LEU A 17 -27.99 -37.02 -25.78
N CYS A 18 -27.22 -36.19 -25.06
CA CYS A 18 -26.68 -36.58 -23.77
C CYS A 18 -27.80 -36.87 -22.75
N ARG A 19 -28.88 -36.09 -22.75
CA ARG A 19 -30.04 -36.32 -21.87
C ARG A 19 -30.78 -37.61 -22.21
N GLU A 20 -30.94 -37.95 -23.49
CA GLU A 20 -31.52 -39.23 -23.91
C GLU A 20 -30.66 -40.42 -23.48
N LEU A 21 -29.33 -40.25 -23.47
CA LEU A 21 -28.37 -41.26 -23.03
C LEU A 21 -28.27 -41.42 -21.49
N LEU A 22 -28.96 -40.59 -20.70
CA LEU A 22 -29.05 -40.73 -19.24
C LEU A 22 -30.06 -41.82 -18.80
N ASP A 23 -30.69 -42.54 -19.73
CA ASP A 23 -31.54 -43.69 -19.41
C ASP A 23 -30.71 -44.83 -18.79
N PRO A 24 -31.12 -45.38 -17.63
CA PRO A 24 -30.39 -46.46 -16.94
C PRO A 24 -30.23 -47.76 -17.75
N ASN A 25 -30.90 -47.91 -18.90
CA ASN A 25 -30.78 -49.06 -19.79
C ASN A 25 -29.68 -48.94 -20.86
N ILE A 26 -28.96 -47.81 -20.93
CA ILE A 26 -27.94 -47.52 -21.94
C ILE A 26 -26.53 -47.71 -21.37
N SER A 27 -25.60 -48.22 -22.18
CA SER A 27 -24.21 -48.48 -21.76
C SER A 27 -23.47 -47.20 -21.34
N ALA A 28 -22.79 -47.25 -20.18
CA ALA A 28 -22.03 -46.15 -19.62
C ALA A 28 -20.90 -45.63 -20.54
N ASP A 29 -20.34 -46.49 -21.40
CA ASP A 29 -19.24 -46.11 -22.31
C ASP A 29 -19.69 -45.11 -23.39
N PHE A 30 -20.92 -45.26 -23.89
CA PHE A 30 -21.49 -44.33 -24.88
C PHE A 30 -21.83 -42.98 -24.26
N LEU A 31 -22.31 -42.99 -23.02
CA LEU A 31 -22.58 -41.77 -22.25
C LEU A 31 -21.28 -40.99 -21.97
N VAL A 32 -20.20 -41.66 -21.58
CA VAL A 32 -18.89 -41.03 -21.34
C VAL A 32 -18.32 -40.40 -22.62
N ALA A 33 -18.41 -41.09 -23.77
CA ALA A 33 -17.95 -40.55 -25.05
C ALA A 33 -18.79 -39.33 -25.49
N ALA A 34 -20.11 -39.38 -25.34
CA ALA A 34 -21.01 -38.27 -25.65
C ALA A 34 -20.73 -37.05 -24.75
N ILE A 35 -20.49 -37.26 -23.45
CA ILE A 35 -20.13 -36.20 -22.50
C ILE A 35 -18.76 -35.58 -22.83
N TRP A 36 -17.78 -36.39 -23.23
CA TRP A 36 -16.49 -35.88 -23.68
C TRP A 36 -16.61 -35.00 -24.93
N SER A 37 -17.42 -35.44 -25.91
CA SER A 37 -17.74 -34.65 -27.10
C SER A 37 -18.51 -33.38 -26.77
N LEU A 38 -19.47 -33.42 -25.84
CA LEU A 38 -20.19 -32.25 -25.36
C LEU A 38 -19.24 -31.25 -24.68
N GLY A 39 -18.36 -31.72 -23.80
CA GLY A 39 -17.32 -30.89 -23.17
C GLY A 39 -16.41 -30.22 -24.21
N GLY A 40 -15.94 -30.98 -25.20
CA GLY A 40 -15.14 -30.45 -26.31
C GLY A 40 -15.90 -29.45 -27.21
N ALA A 41 -17.19 -29.67 -27.43
CA ALA A 41 -18.01 -28.78 -28.25
C ALA A 41 -18.32 -27.46 -27.51
N VAL A 42 -18.64 -27.53 -26.21
CA VAL A 42 -18.90 -26.36 -25.37
C VAL A 42 -17.68 -25.43 -25.33
N THR A 43 -16.46 -25.99 -25.26
CA THR A 43 -15.21 -25.20 -25.26
C THR A 43 -14.89 -24.57 -26.61
N THR A 44 -15.29 -25.21 -27.71
CA THR A 44 -14.99 -24.74 -29.06
C THR A 44 -16.02 -23.71 -29.57
N VAL A 45 -17.27 -23.79 -29.11
CA VAL A 45 -18.41 -23.07 -29.69
C VAL A 45 -18.86 -21.84 -28.88
N CYS A 46 -18.67 -21.80 -27.55
CA CYS A 46 -19.29 -20.76 -26.73
C CYS A 46 -18.65 -19.37 -26.92
N SER A 47 -19.48 -18.39 -27.35
CA SER A 47 -19.19 -16.97 -27.61
C SER A 47 -20.25 -16.08 -26.91
N PRO A 48 -19.93 -14.84 -26.49
CA PRO A 48 -20.37 -14.28 -25.18
C PRO A 48 -21.82 -13.85 -24.98
N VAL A 49 -22.74 -14.05 -25.94
CA VAL A 49 -24.12 -13.50 -25.80
C VAL A 49 -25.22 -14.54 -26.01
N ARG A 50 -24.95 -15.63 -26.72
CA ARG A 50 -25.84 -16.82 -26.79
C ARG A 50 -25.35 -17.97 -25.89
N SER A 51 -24.21 -17.81 -25.21
CA SER A 51 -23.50 -18.86 -24.47
C SER A 51 -24.03 -19.16 -23.07
N VAL A 52 -24.48 -18.18 -22.28
CA VAL A 52 -24.82 -18.45 -20.86
C VAL A 52 -26.02 -19.39 -20.72
N GLN A 53 -27.05 -19.24 -21.56
CA GLN A 53 -28.20 -20.15 -21.56
C GLN A 53 -27.81 -21.57 -22.01
N LEU A 54 -26.91 -21.68 -22.99
CA LEU A 54 -26.37 -22.95 -23.46
C LEU A 54 -25.48 -23.63 -22.40
N LEU A 55 -24.62 -22.84 -21.74
CA LEU A 55 -23.80 -23.27 -20.61
C LEU A 55 -24.67 -23.74 -19.45
N ASN A 56 -25.79 -23.06 -19.15
CA ASN A 56 -26.73 -23.50 -18.12
C ASN A 56 -27.32 -24.87 -18.45
N LYS A 57 -27.80 -25.07 -19.69
CA LYS A 57 -28.34 -26.38 -20.12
C LYS A 57 -27.27 -27.49 -20.08
N ALA A 58 -26.05 -27.18 -20.51
CA ALA A 58 -24.93 -28.13 -20.48
C ALA A 58 -24.53 -28.47 -19.03
N ILE A 59 -24.47 -27.48 -18.13
CA ILE A 59 -24.17 -27.67 -16.70
C ILE A 59 -25.26 -28.50 -16.03
N GLU A 60 -26.54 -28.25 -16.32
CA GLU A 60 -27.65 -29.09 -15.82
C GLU A 60 -27.51 -30.54 -16.30
N CYS A 61 -27.27 -30.74 -17.60
CA CYS A 61 -27.06 -32.07 -18.16
C CYS A 61 -25.85 -32.78 -17.52
N LEU A 62 -24.73 -32.08 -17.31
CA LEU A 62 -23.53 -32.62 -16.70
C LEU A 62 -23.71 -32.89 -15.20
N ARG A 63 -24.51 -32.09 -14.48
CA ARG A 63 -24.90 -32.35 -13.08
C ARG A 63 -25.77 -33.59 -12.97
N ASP A 64 -26.72 -33.77 -13.88
CA ASP A 64 -27.56 -34.97 -13.92
C ASP A 64 -26.73 -36.20 -14.31
N ALA A 65 -25.82 -36.08 -15.28
CA ALA A 65 -24.86 -37.12 -15.61
C ALA A 65 -23.96 -37.50 -14.43
N ALA A 66 -23.47 -36.52 -13.67
CA ALA A 66 -22.67 -36.77 -12.47
C ALA A 66 -23.45 -37.45 -11.33
N ARG A 67 -24.79 -37.45 -11.37
CA ARG A 67 -25.66 -38.18 -10.43
C ARG A 67 -25.97 -39.61 -10.90
N VAL A 68 -26.12 -39.80 -12.22
CA VAL A 68 -26.51 -41.09 -12.84
C VAL A 68 -25.31 -42.00 -13.04
N CYS A 69 -24.18 -41.46 -13.49
CA CYS A 69 -22.92 -42.19 -13.53
C CYS A 69 -22.51 -42.56 -12.11
N THR A 70 -22.33 -43.86 -11.83
CA THR A 70 -21.84 -44.39 -10.55
C THR A 70 -20.60 -43.62 -10.06
N PRO A 71 -20.29 -43.62 -8.75
CA PRO A 71 -19.12 -42.91 -8.22
C PRO A 71 -17.87 -43.33 -9.02
N GLY A 72 -17.16 -42.36 -9.64
CA GLY A 72 -15.90 -42.64 -10.34
C GLY A 72 -15.75 -42.21 -11.81
N SER A 73 -16.74 -41.57 -12.46
CA SER A 73 -16.48 -40.99 -13.80
C SER A 73 -15.75 -39.64 -13.69
N HIS A 74 -14.44 -39.69 -13.44
CA HIS A 74 -13.56 -38.51 -13.35
C HIS A 74 -13.67 -37.59 -14.58
N LEU A 75 -13.99 -38.14 -15.75
CA LEU A 75 -14.20 -37.39 -16.99
C LEU A 75 -15.47 -36.53 -16.96
N VAL A 76 -16.57 -37.02 -16.36
CA VAL A 76 -17.82 -36.25 -16.22
C VAL A 76 -17.63 -35.11 -15.22
N LEU A 77 -16.96 -35.39 -14.10
CA LEU A 77 -16.60 -34.36 -13.11
C LEU A 77 -15.68 -33.30 -13.72
N TYR A 78 -14.71 -33.71 -14.54
CA TYR A 78 -13.82 -32.78 -15.24
C TYR A 78 -14.59 -31.94 -16.27
N ALA A 79 -15.47 -32.55 -17.07
CA ALA A 79 -16.29 -31.83 -18.03
C ALA A 79 -17.23 -30.81 -17.35
N LEU A 80 -17.82 -31.18 -16.20
CA LEU A 80 -18.60 -30.26 -15.36
C LEU A 80 -17.73 -29.11 -14.84
N ALA A 81 -16.58 -29.42 -14.22
CA ALA A 81 -15.66 -28.41 -13.70
C ALA A 81 -15.17 -27.44 -14.78
N HIS A 82 -14.84 -27.95 -15.96
CA HIS A 82 -14.39 -27.14 -17.10
C HIS A 82 -15.52 -26.26 -17.65
N THR A 83 -16.74 -26.77 -17.69
CA THR A 83 -17.91 -25.99 -18.15
C THR A 83 -18.28 -24.90 -17.13
N LEU A 84 -18.22 -25.21 -15.83
CA LEU A 84 -18.35 -24.23 -14.75
C LEU A 84 -17.25 -23.17 -14.82
N PHE A 85 -15.99 -23.56 -15.05
CA PHE A 85 -14.89 -22.62 -15.29
C PHE A 85 -15.18 -21.71 -16.50
N THR A 86 -15.72 -22.27 -17.58
CA THR A 86 -16.09 -21.48 -18.78
C THR A 86 -17.20 -20.47 -18.45
N ARG A 87 -18.20 -20.84 -17.64
CA ARG A 87 -19.23 -19.90 -17.18
C ARG A 87 -18.69 -18.89 -16.16
N PHE A 88 -17.75 -19.28 -15.32
CA PHE A 88 -17.03 -18.39 -14.41
C PHE A 88 -16.28 -17.31 -15.19
N MET A 89 -15.62 -17.65 -16.30
CA MET A 89 -14.97 -16.67 -17.18
C MET A 89 -15.92 -15.62 -17.76
N GLU A 90 -17.19 -15.99 -17.97
CA GLU A 90 -18.19 -15.09 -18.58
C GLU A 90 -19.00 -14.30 -17.54
N THR A 91 -19.30 -14.91 -16.39
CA THR A 91 -20.19 -14.35 -15.37
C THR A 91 -19.45 -13.79 -14.16
N HIS A 92 -18.22 -14.23 -13.94
CA HIS A 92 -17.44 -13.99 -12.73
C HIS A 92 -18.21 -14.39 -11.45
N SER A 93 -19.03 -15.45 -11.51
CA SER A 93 -19.75 -15.98 -10.37
C SER A 93 -18.81 -16.79 -9.46
N ASN A 94 -18.63 -16.35 -8.22
CA ASN A 94 -17.79 -17.10 -7.27
C ASN A 94 -18.38 -18.49 -6.95
N ASP A 95 -19.70 -18.68 -7.07
CA ASP A 95 -20.37 -19.96 -6.90
C ASP A 95 -19.89 -20.98 -7.95
N ASP A 96 -19.68 -20.54 -9.20
CA ASP A 96 -19.17 -21.40 -10.28
C ASP A 96 -17.73 -21.85 -9.98
N TYR A 97 -16.92 -20.95 -9.42
CA TYR A 97 -15.57 -21.27 -8.98
C TYR A 97 -15.58 -22.29 -7.84
N GLU A 98 -16.43 -22.11 -6.84
CA GLU A 98 -16.52 -23.01 -5.68
C GLU A 98 -17.00 -24.39 -6.09
N GLU A 99 -18.02 -24.47 -6.94
CA GLU A 99 -18.52 -25.76 -7.45
C GLU A 99 -17.48 -26.46 -8.34
N ALA A 100 -16.80 -25.73 -9.24
CA ALA A 100 -15.75 -26.30 -10.08
C ALA A 100 -14.59 -26.83 -9.22
N THR A 101 -14.17 -26.05 -8.22
CA THR A 101 -13.12 -26.45 -7.27
C THR A 101 -13.51 -27.71 -6.52
N ALA A 102 -14.75 -27.79 -6.01
CA ALA A 102 -15.24 -28.99 -5.31
C ALA A 102 -15.25 -30.23 -6.23
N GLN A 103 -15.61 -30.09 -7.51
CA GLN A 103 -15.53 -31.22 -8.45
C GLN A 103 -14.09 -31.64 -8.75
N LEU A 104 -13.16 -30.69 -8.83
CA LEU A 104 -11.74 -30.98 -9.04
C LEU A 104 -11.10 -31.65 -7.82
N GLU A 105 -11.38 -31.16 -6.61
CA GLU A 105 -10.95 -31.77 -5.35
C GLU A 105 -11.47 -33.21 -5.22
N ARG A 106 -12.70 -33.47 -5.70
CA ARG A 106 -13.25 -34.83 -5.79
C ARG A 106 -12.48 -35.74 -6.75
N ILE A 107 -11.95 -35.22 -7.87
CA ILE A 107 -11.12 -36.00 -8.81
C ILE A 107 -9.74 -36.29 -8.21
N LEU A 108 -9.21 -35.35 -7.42
CA LEU A 108 -7.88 -35.41 -6.82
C LEU A 108 -7.86 -36.16 -5.47
N ASP A 109 -9.02 -36.53 -4.91
CA ASP A 109 -9.11 -37.28 -3.65
C ASP A 109 -8.70 -38.75 -3.84
N PRO A 110 -7.60 -39.21 -3.20
CA PRO A 110 -7.13 -40.59 -3.34
C PRO A 110 -8.09 -41.64 -2.74
N ASN A 111 -9.10 -41.22 -1.96
CA ASN A 111 -10.07 -42.12 -1.33
C ASN A 111 -11.33 -42.35 -2.17
N GLN A 112 -11.43 -41.79 -3.38
CA GLN A 112 -12.60 -42.02 -4.23
C GLN A 112 -12.63 -43.44 -4.85
N PRO A 113 -13.83 -44.05 -5.01
CA PRO A 113 -13.95 -45.33 -5.69
C PRO A 113 -13.74 -45.21 -7.20
N GLY A 114 -12.79 -45.96 -7.76
CA GLY A 114 -12.51 -46.03 -9.20
C GLY A 114 -11.02 -45.85 -9.52
N GLU A 115 -10.52 -46.49 -10.57
CA GLU A 115 -9.20 -46.14 -11.13
C GLU A 115 -9.32 -44.78 -11.82
N CYS A 116 -8.72 -43.73 -11.26
CA CYS A 116 -8.58 -42.46 -11.96
C CYS A 116 -7.43 -42.59 -12.96
N PRO A 117 -7.67 -42.46 -14.28
CA PRO A 117 -6.58 -42.44 -15.24
C PRO A 117 -5.63 -41.26 -14.94
N ASP A 118 -4.32 -41.47 -15.04
CA ASP A 118 -3.30 -40.42 -14.85
C ASP A 118 -3.61 -39.15 -15.69
N SER A 119 -4.20 -39.35 -16.88
CA SER A 119 -4.63 -38.27 -17.77
C SER A 119 -5.75 -37.39 -17.18
N ALA A 120 -6.70 -37.97 -16.45
CA ALA A 120 -7.79 -37.23 -15.81
C ALA A 120 -7.30 -36.46 -14.57
N GLN A 121 -6.36 -37.02 -13.81
CA GLN A 121 -5.70 -36.31 -12.70
C GLN A 121 -4.89 -35.12 -13.21
N ASN A 122 -4.09 -35.30 -14.26
CA ASN A 122 -3.31 -34.23 -14.87
C ASN A 122 -4.20 -33.09 -15.39
N LEU A 123 -5.30 -33.42 -16.08
CA LEU A 123 -6.27 -32.43 -16.55
C LEU A 123 -6.93 -31.68 -15.38
N ALA A 124 -7.34 -32.38 -14.33
CA ALA A 124 -7.92 -31.76 -13.14
C ALA A 124 -6.93 -30.83 -12.44
N LEU A 125 -5.65 -31.22 -12.40
CA LEU A 125 -4.57 -30.42 -11.83
C LEU A 125 -4.28 -29.15 -12.66
N CYS A 126 -4.22 -29.27 -13.99
CA CYS A 126 -4.11 -28.11 -14.90
C CYS A 126 -5.25 -27.12 -14.66
N LEU A 127 -6.47 -27.64 -14.63
CA LEU A 127 -7.66 -26.82 -14.49
C LEU A 127 -7.73 -26.19 -13.10
N THR A 128 -7.35 -26.90 -12.04
CA THR A 128 -7.25 -26.35 -10.68
C THR A 128 -6.30 -25.15 -10.68
N SER A 129 -5.08 -25.33 -11.19
CA SER A 129 -4.04 -24.30 -11.24
C SER A 129 -4.49 -23.07 -12.04
N THR A 130 -5.11 -23.30 -13.20
CA THR A 130 -5.69 -22.25 -14.05
C THR A 130 -6.82 -21.52 -13.31
N LEU A 131 -7.71 -22.26 -12.66
CA LEU A 131 -8.88 -21.73 -11.97
C LEU A 131 -8.46 -20.82 -10.80
N VAL A 132 -7.50 -21.23 -9.97
CA VAL A 132 -7.02 -20.37 -8.86
C VAL A 132 -6.27 -19.14 -9.40
N PHE A 133 -5.43 -19.33 -10.42
CA PHE A 133 -4.74 -18.21 -11.09
C PHE A 133 -5.73 -17.18 -11.66
N VAL A 134 -6.75 -17.64 -12.37
CA VAL A 134 -7.72 -16.74 -13.00
C VAL A 134 -8.61 -16.06 -11.96
N ARG A 135 -9.07 -16.76 -10.92
CA ARG A 135 -9.82 -16.11 -9.80
C ARG A 135 -9.00 -15.00 -9.16
N SER A 136 -7.73 -15.26 -8.83
CA SER A 136 -6.86 -14.24 -8.24
C SER A 136 -6.64 -13.05 -9.18
N THR A 137 -6.65 -13.28 -10.49
CA THR A 137 -6.44 -12.23 -11.51
C THR A 137 -7.71 -11.42 -11.79
N ILE A 138 -8.90 -12.02 -11.74
CA ILE A 138 -10.17 -11.33 -11.98
C ILE A 138 -10.51 -10.39 -10.82
N TYR A 139 -10.38 -10.87 -9.59
CA TYR A 139 -10.75 -10.07 -8.40
C TYR A 139 -9.59 -9.24 -7.85
N GLU A 140 -8.35 -9.59 -8.22
CA GLU A 140 -7.12 -8.96 -7.72
C GLU A 140 -7.08 -8.83 -6.16
N ASN A 141 -7.78 -9.71 -5.44
CA ASN A 141 -7.84 -9.73 -3.98
C ASN A 141 -6.57 -10.42 -3.41
N PRO A 142 -5.85 -9.79 -2.46
CA PRO A 142 -4.74 -10.37 -1.71
C PRO A 142 -4.94 -11.80 -1.25
N GLU A 143 -6.09 -12.06 -0.65
CA GLU A 143 -6.41 -13.34 -0.05
C GLU A 143 -6.37 -14.43 -1.13
N TYR A 144 -7.01 -14.18 -2.27
CA TYR A 144 -7.02 -15.12 -3.39
C TYR A 144 -5.62 -15.31 -3.99
N SER A 145 -4.79 -14.28 -4.00
CA SER A 145 -3.39 -14.39 -4.46
C SER A 145 -2.56 -15.27 -3.52
N GLU A 146 -2.68 -15.11 -2.21
CA GLU A 146 -1.94 -15.93 -1.24
C GLU A 146 -2.43 -17.39 -1.24
N VAL A 147 -3.75 -17.60 -1.32
CA VAL A 147 -4.34 -18.95 -1.52
C VAL A 147 -3.83 -19.57 -2.82
N THR A 148 -3.68 -18.79 -3.90
CA THR A 148 -3.09 -19.26 -5.16
C THR A 148 -1.65 -19.72 -4.99
N ILE A 149 -0.80 -18.91 -4.37
CA ILE A 149 0.61 -19.27 -4.14
C ILE A 149 0.70 -20.56 -3.31
N SER A 150 -0.05 -20.64 -2.21
CA SER A 150 -0.06 -21.82 -1.35
C SER A 150 -0.50 -23.08 -2.10
N ARG A 151 -1.64 -23.03 -2.80
CA ARG A 151 -2.15 -24.18 -3.58
C ARG A 151 -1.14 -24.60 -4.65
N LEU A 152 -0.59 -23.66 -5.41
CA LEU A 152 0.40 -23.97 -6.46
C LEU A 152 1.68 -24.59 -5.89
N ARG A 153 2.17 -24.18 -4.71
CA ARG A 153 3.31 -24.81 -4.04
C ARG A 153 3.00 -26.25 -3.63
N THR A 154 1.84 -26.49 -3.03
CA THR A 154 1.40 -27.84 -2.66
C THR A 154 1.32 -28.75 -3.88
N LEU A 155 0.73 -28.24 -4.97
CA LEU A 155 0.67 -28.95 -6.25
C LEU A 155 2.09 -29.23 -6.80
N LEU A 156 2.99 -28.25 -6.81
CA LEU A 156 4.36 -28.44 -7.28
C LEU A 156 5.13 -29.51 -6.48
N SER A 157 4.91 -29.57 -5.16
CA SER A 157 5.57 -30.54 -4.27
C SER A 157 5.03 -31.97 -4.39
N SER A 158 3.78 -32.12 -4.83
CA SER A 158 3.12 -33.43 -4.93
C SER A 158 3.53 -34.23 -6.17
N PHE A 159 4.20 -33.62 -7.15
CA PHE A 159 4.51 -34.24 -8.44
C PHE A 159 6.00 -34.11 -8.81
N SER A 160 6.77 -35.19 -8.58
CA SER A 160 8.20 -35.29 -8.91
C SER A 160 8.51 -35.70 -10.35
N ASP A 161 7.54 -36.25 -11.09
CA ASP A 161 7.85 -36.96 -12.34
C ASP A 161 7.26 -36.34 -13.63
N ASP A 162 6.22 -35.49 -13.55
CA ASP A 162 5.65 -34.78 -14.71
C ASP A 162 6.35 -33.43 -14.96
N ARG A 163 7.18 -33.38 -16.00
CA ARG A 163 8.00 -32.21 -16.36
C ARG A 163 7.19 -31.06 -16.97
N GLU A 164 6.11 -31.37 -17.70
CA GLU A 164 5.27 -30.37 -18.37
C GLU A 164 4.49 -29.55 -17.35
N MET A 165 3.88 -30.27 -16.40
CA MET A 165 3.15 -29.65 -15.29
C MET A 165 4.06 -28.85 -14.38
N ARG A 166 5.29 -29.33 -14.13
CA ARG A 166 6.27 -28.57 -13.35
C ARG A 166 6.60 -27.22 -13.99
N LEU A 167 6.84 -27.18 -15.30
CA LEU A 167 7.14 -25.92 -16.01
C LEU A 167 5.99 -24.93 -15.88
N TYR A 168 4.75 -25.39 -16.09
CA TYR A 168 3.55 -24.56 -16.00
C TYR A 168 3.32 -24.00 -14.58
N LEU A 169 3.45 -24.83 -13.56
CA LEU A 169 3.27 -24.43 -12.15
C LEU A 169 4.35 -23.46 -11.68
N THR A 170 5.63 -23.74 -11.99
CA THR A 170 6.77 -22.87 -11.67
C THR A 170 6.63 -21.51 -12.37
N ASP A 171 6.16 -21.54 -13.62
CA ASP A 171 5.52 -20.46 -14.35
C ASP A 171 4.71 -19.46 -13.49
N ILE A 172 3.54 -19.97 -13.11
CA ILE A 172 2.53 -19.19 -12.42
C ILE A 172 3.06 -18.74 -11.06
N LEU A 173 3.80 -19.60 -10.36
CA LEU A 173 4.44 -19.26 -9.10
C LEU A 173 5.41 -18.08 -9.24
N ALA A 174 6.28 -18.07 -10.24
CA ALA A 174 7.19 -16.96 -10.50
C ALA A 174 6.46 -15.64 -10.76
N THR A 175 5.30 -15.72 -11.43
CA THR A 175 4.44 -14.55 -11.68
C THR A 175 3.79 -14.07 -10.37
N LYS A 176 3.17 -14.97 -9.62
CA LYS A 176 2.42 -14.64 -8.39
C LYS A 176 3.33 -14.16 -7.25
N THR A 177 4.51 -14.73 -7.09
CA THR A 177 5.49 -14.24 -6.08
C THR A 177 6.08 -12.89 -6.46
N ARG A 178 6.23 -12.59 -7.76
CA ARG A 178 6.62 -11.26 -8.23
C ARG A 178 5.50 -10.22 -8.06
N GLU A 179 4.24 -10.61 -8.24
CA GLU A 179 3.08 -9.78 -7.87
C GLU A 179 3.10 -9.48 -6.36
N ARG A 180 3.30 -10.50 -5.52
CA ARG A 180 3.45 -10.35 -4.06
C ARG A 180 4.58 -9.38 -3.69
N PHE A 181 5.76 -9.47 -4.32
CA PHE A 181 6.82 -8.46 -4.17
C PHE A 181 6.34 -7.06 -4.57
N THR A 182 5.71 -6.92 -5.72
CA THR A 182 5.21 -5.62 -6.20
C THR A 182 4.17 -5.01 -5.26
N HIS A 183 3.42 -5.85 -4.54
CA HIS A 183 2.36 -5.41 -3.63
C HIS A 183 2.86 -5.07 -2.23
N TYR A 184 3.86 -5.78 -1.73
CA TYR A 184 4.29 -5.70 -0.33
C TYR A 184 5.76 -5.30 -0.15
N SER A 185 6.50 -5.14 -1.26
CA SER A 185 7.94 -4.81 -1.28
C SER A 185 8.81 -5.80 -0.49
N LEU A 186 8.42 -7.08 -0.47
CA LEU A 186 9.11 -8.15 0.25
C LEU A 186 10.27 -8.73 -0.58
N SER A 187 11.51 -8.44 -0.19
CA SER A 187 12.71 -8.92 -0.90
C SER A 187 12.74 -10.44 -1.07
N GLU A 188 12.33 -11.19 -0.05
CA GLU A 188 12.23 -12.66 -0.07
C GLU A 188 11.32 -13.16 -1.21
N SER A 189 10.20 -12.48 -1.47
CA SER A 189 9.30 -12.84 -2.58
C SER A 189 9.94 -12.58 -3.94
N LEU A 190 10.81 -11.57 -4.05
CA LEU A 190 11.58 -11.34 -5.28
C LEU A 190 12.67 -12.39 -5.47
N GLU A 191 13.38 -12.76 -4.40
CA GLU A 191 14.37 -13.83 -4.41
C GLU A 191 13.73 -15.17 -4.79
N GLU A 192 12.56 -15.48 -4.22
CA GLU A 192 11.78 -16.66 -4.57
C GLU A 192 11.33 -16.62 -6.03
N ALA A 193 10.78 -15.49 -6.50
CA ALA A 193 10.41 -15.32 -7.90
C ALA A 193 11.60 -15.54 -8.85
N ASN A 194 12.78 -15.05 -8.48
CA ASN A 194 14.00 -15.23 -9.25
C ASN A 194 14.49 -16.68 -9.20
N SER A 195 14.36 -17.38 -8.06
CA SER A 195 14.67 -18.80 -7.94
C SER A 195 13.80 -19.65 -8.87
N TYR A 196 12.48 -19.44 -8.89
CA TYR A 196 11.60 -20.12 -9.84
C TYR A 196 11.97 -19.77 -11.29
N THR A 197 12.32 -18.50 -11.54
CA THR A 197 12.76 -18.05 -12.87
C THR A 197 14.02 -18.81 -13.32
N SER A 198 15.00 -19.01 -12.43
CA SER A 198 16.21 -19.79 -12.70
C SER A 198 15.91 -21.28 -12.92
N GLN A 199 15.05 -21.89 -12.11
CA GLN A 199 14.63 -23.28 -12.28
C GLN A 199 14.02 -23.52 -13.66
N LEU A 200 13.21 -22.59 -14.17
CA LEU A 200 12.67 -22.67 -15.53
C LEU A 200 13.77 -22.67 -16.60
N VAL A 201 14.84 -21.88 -16.42
CA VAL A 201 15.97 -21.84 -17.36
C VAL A 201 16.75 -23.17 -17.37
N ASP A 202 16.95 -23.78 -16.19
CA ASP A 202 17.65 -25.06 -16.06
C ASP A 202 16.83 -26.21 -16.64
N ILE A 203 15.52 -26.21 -16.42
CA ILE A 203 14.60 -27.20 -17.01
C ILE A 203 14.57 -27.03 -18.54
N SER A 204 14.59 -25.80 -19.06
CA SER A 204 14.55 -25.53 -20.51
C SER A 204 15.88 -25.76 -21.25
N SER A 205 17.02 -25.75 -20.57
CA SER A 205 18.36 -25.89 -21.20
C SER A 205 18.85 -27.33 -21.32
N SER A 206 18.25 -28.28 -20.59
CA SER A 206 18.79 -29.64 -20.43
C SER A 206 18.44 -30.65 -21.53
N GLN A 207 17.45 -30.42 -22.41
CA GLN A 207 17.11 -31.37 -23.50
C GLN A 207 16.53 -30.72 -24.77
N GLY A 208 16.83 -31.32 -25.92
CA GLY A 208 16.44 -30.87 -27.28
C GLY A 208 14.94 -30.58 -27.46
N LEU A 209 14.69 -29.38 -27.97
CA LEU A 209 13.40 -28.67 -28.05
C LEU A 209 12.57 -29.03 -29.28
N GLU A 210 12.01 -30.25 -29.37
CA GLU A 210 11.14 -30.60 -30.52
C GLU A 210 9.64 -30.74 -30.19
N LYS A 211 9.26 -30.89 -28.91
CA LYS A 211 7.84 -31.08 -28.52
C LYS A 211 7.32 -30.13 -27.43
N TYR A 212 8.23 -29.37 -26.79
CA TYR A 212 7.94 -28.59 -25.58
C TYR A 212 7.97 -27.05 -25.78
N GLU A 213 8.15 -26.57 -27.01
CA GLU A 213 8.15 -25.14 -27.33
C GLU A 213 6.74 -24.49 -27.28
N LEU A 214 5.72 -25.31 -26.99
CA LEU A 214 4.31 -24.90 -26.87
C LEU A 214 3.86 -24.61 -25.43
N LEU A 215 4.74 -24.75 -24.41
CA LEU A 215 4.45 -24.35 -23.01
C LEU A 215 5.25 -23.16 -22.48
N GLU A 216 6.16 -22.56 -23.27
CA GLU A 216 6.83 -21.27 -22.94
C GLU A 216 5.88 -20.05 -23.08
N LEU A 217 4.61 -20.18 -22.70
CA LEU A 217 3.50 -19.33 -23.14
C LEU A 217 2.74 -18.59 -22.03
N SER A 218 3.40 -18.34 -20.89
CA SER A 218 2.81 -17.57 -19.79
C SER A 218 3.40 -16.17 -19.64
N ALA A 219 2.77 -15.37 -18.78
CA ALA A 219 3.22 -14.05 -18.36
C ALA A 219 4.67 -13.99 -17.82
N GLY A 220 5.25 -15.08 -17.28
CA GLY A 220 6.65 -15.10 -16.86
C GLY A 220 7.65 -15.18 -18.03
N ALA A 221 7.24 -15.66 -19.21
CA ALA A 221 8.04 -15.64 -20.42
C ALA A 221 8.34 -14.21 -20.92
N MET A 222 7.49 -13.23 -20.61
CA MET A 222 7.76 -11.81 -20.92
C MET A 222 8.98 -11.26 -20.15
N VAL A 223 9.26 -11.76 -18.94
CA VAL A 223 10.42 -11.37 -18.12
C VAL A 223 11.66 -12.20 -18.47
N GLN A 224 11.49 -13.48 -18.85
CA GLN A 224 12.61 -14.34 -19.29
C GLN A 224 13.29 -13.87 -20.57
N ARG A 225 12.56 -13.22 -21.49
CA ARG A 225 13.08 -12.88 -22.82
C ARG A 225 14.21 -11.85 -22.82
N SER A 226 14.32 -11.00 -21.80
CA SER A 226 15.43 -10.05 -21.64
C SER A 226 16.73 -10.67 -21.13
N TYR A 227 16.68 -11.89 -20.60
CA TYR A 227 17.85 -12.63 -20.09
C TYR A 227 18.45 -13.59 -21.12
N TYR A 228 17.77 -13.81 -22.24
CA TYR A 228 18.34 -14.62 -23.32
C TYR A 228 19.49 -13.88 -24.01
N SER A 229 20.54 -14.62 -24.37
CA SER A 229 21.61 -14.06 -25.18
C SER A 229 21.04 -13.62 -26.54
N MET A 230 21.64 -12.60 -27.13
CA MET A 230 21.26 -12.14 -28.48
C MET A 230 21.29 -13.28 -29.50
N GLU A 231 22.21 -14.23 -29.35
CA GLU A 231 22.34 -15.41 -30.19
C GLU A 231 21.11 -16.32 -30.10
N ARG A 232 20.67 -16.63 -28.88
CA ARG A 232 19.46 -17.45 -28.64
C ARG A 232 18.18 -16.76 -29.11
N THR A 233 18.10 -15.44 -28.97
CA THR A 233 17.00 -14.62 -29.51
C THR A 233 16.93 -14.73 -31.04
N ARG A 234 18.08 -14.69 -31.74
CA ARG A 234 18.11 -14.85 -33.21
C ARG A 234 17.75 -16.26 -33.66
N GLU A 235 18.29 -17.28 -32.99
CA GLU A 235 17.97 -18.68 -33.28
C GLU A 235 16.47 -18.96 -33.16
N LYS A 236 15.84 -18.43 -32.10
CA LYS A 236 14.40 -18.62 -31.89
C LYS A 236 13.56 -17.92 -32.95
N ILE A 237 13.91 -16.69 -33.33
CA ILE A 237 13.23 -15.97 -34.43
C ILE A 237 13.33 -16.79 -35.71
N GLN A 238 14.54 -17.23 -36.09
CA GLN A 238 14.77 -17.99 -37.31
C GLN A 238 13.89 -19.26 -37.36
N ARG A 239 13.87 -20.04 -36.28
CA ARG A 239 13.05 -21.26 -36.20
C ARG A 239 11.56 -20.96 -36.31
N LEU A 240 11.07 -19.92 -35.63
CA LEU A 240 9.66 -19.53 -35.70
C LEU A 240 9.27 -19.07 -37.11
N GLU A 241 10.16 -18.39 -37.83
CA GLU A 241 9.96 -18.00 -39.23
C GLU A 241 9.94 -19.21 -40.19
N GLU A 242 10.75 -20.24 -39.92
CA GLU A 242 10.75 -21.50 -40.67
C GLU A 242 9.46 -22.32 -40.44
N LEU A 243 8.90 -22.28 -39.23
CA LEU A 243 7.66 -22.97 -38.86
C LEU A 243 6.38 -22.27 -39.33
N LEU A 244 6.42 -20.95 -39.52
CA LEU A 244 5.26 -20.16 -39.90
C LEU A 244 4.62 -20.60 -41.24
N PRO A 245 5.36 -20.80 -42.36
CA PRO A 245 4.78 -21.17 -43.65
C PRO A 245 4.23 -22.61 -43.70
N ILE A 246 4.72 -23.51 -42.83
CA ILE A 246 4.26 -24.90 -42.76
C ILE A 246 3.07 -25.09 -41.82
N THR A 247 2.71 -24.06 -41.04
CA THR A 247 1.58 -24.12 -40.11
C THR A 247 0.31 -23.56 -40.77
N PRO A 248 -0.79 -24.34 -40.87
CA PRO A 248 -1.99 -23.91 -41.60
C PRO A 248 -2.57 -22.58 -41.06
N PRO A 249 -2.88 -21.60 -41.93
CA PRO A 249 -3.42 -20.31 -41.52
C PRO A 249 -4.72 -20.42 -40.71
N GLY A 250 -4.88 -19.55 -39.72
CA GLY A 250 -6.10 -19.49 -38.89
C GLY A 250 -6.22 -20.56 -37.81
N THR A 251 -5.31 -21.55 -37.76
CA THR A 251 -5.23 -22.51 -36.65
C THR A 251 -4.76 -21.84 -35.35
N PRO A 252 -5.10 -22.38 -34.16
CA PRO A 252 -4.57 -21.87 -32.88
C PRO A 252 -3.05 -21.78 -32.84
N HIS A 253 -2.36 -22.77 -33.42
CA HIS A 253 -0.90 -22.79 -33.54
C HIS A 253 -0.37 -21.65 -34.42
N HIS A 254 -1.00 -21.39 -35.56
CA HIS A 254 -0.62 -20.28 -36.43
C HIS A 254 -0.77 -18.91 -35.76
N LYS A 255 -1.90 -18.66 -35.09
CA LYS A 255 -2.14 -17.40 -34.34
C LYS A 255 -1.08 -17.19 -33.26
N ARG A 256 -0.71 -18.27 -32.58
CA ARG A 256 0.29 -18.29 -31.52
C ARG A 256 1.70 -18.00 -32.06
N LEU A 257 2.11 -18.62 -33.17
CA LEU A 257 3.40 -18.33 -33.82
C LEU A 257 3.54 -16.85 -34.19
N LEU A 258 2.49 -16.24 -34.74
CA LEU A 258 2.47 -14.81 -35.06
C LEU A 258 2.65 -13.92 -33.82
N SER A 259 1.96 -14.26 -32.73
CA SER A 259 2.12 -13.54 -31.46
C SER A 259 3.54 -13.65 -30.90
N GLU A 260 4.13 -14.85 -30.99
CA GLU A 260 5.48 -15.14 -30.51
C GLU A 260 6.54 -14.37 -31.30
N LEU A 261 6.48 -14.41 -32.63
CA LEU A 261 7.37 -13.63 -33.49
C LEU A 261 7.34 -12.14 -33.10
N GLY A 262 6.15 -11.57 -32.92
CA GLY A 262 5.99 -10.17 -32.49
C GLY A 262 6.76 -9.85 -31.21
N GLU A 263 6.69 -10.73 -30.20
CA GLU A 263 7.38 -10.54 -28.93
C GLU A 263 8.89 -10.79 -29.00
N TRP A 264 9.35 -11.77 -29.79
CA TRP A 264 10.79 -12.05 -29.95
C TRP A 264 11.51 -10.92 -30.69
N TYR A 265 10.87 -10.32 -31.70
CA TYR A 265 11.38 -9.10 -32.33
C TYR A 265 11.46 -7.91 -31.37
N LYS A 266 10.46 -7.76 -30.47
CA LYS A 266 10.53 -6.76 -29.39
C LYS A 266 11.71 -7.03 -28.44
N SER A 267 11.99 -8.30 -28.12
CA SER A 267 13.15 -8.66 -27.30
C SER A 267 14.47 -8.36 -28.03
N LYS A 268 14.56 -8.72 -29.32
CA LYS A 268 15.71 -8.41 -30.16
C LYS A 268 16.00 -6.91 -30.19
N TYR A 269 14.95 -6.08 -30.30
CA TYR A 269 15.07 -4.63 -30.16
C TYR A 269 15.72 -4.20 -28.84
N TYR A 270 15.36 -4.80 -27.71
CA TYR A 270 15.98 -4.45 -26.42
C TYR A 270 17.49 -4.75 -26.38
N HIS A 271 17.99 -5.69 -27.18
CA HIS A 271 19.43 -5.99 -27.26
C HIS A 271 20.21 -5.04 -28.17
N ASN A 272 19.65 -4.62 -29.31
CA ASN A 272 20.39 -3.84 -30.33
C ASN A 272 19.93 -2.40 -30.50
N ASN A 273 18.77 -2.03 -29.95
CA ASN A 273 18.08 -0.76 -30.16
C ASN A 273 17.79 -0.45 -31.65
N ASP A 274 17.63 -1.46 -32.51
CA ASP A 274 17.34 -1.29 -33.94
C ASP A 274 15.84 -1.11 -34.20
N ILE A 275 15.45 0.05 -34.71
CA ILE A 275 14.04 0.39 -34.98
C ILE A 275 13.38 -0.58 -35.98
N SER A 276 14.14 -1.20 -36.89
CA SER A 276 13.59 -2.19 -37.82
C SER A 276 13.01 -3.42 -37.10
N ASP A 277 13.59 -3.81 -35.96
CA ASP A 277 13.06 -4.90 -35.14
C ASP A 277 11.74 -4.52 -34.45
N LEU A 278 11.55 -3.24 -34.10
CA LEU A 278 10.24 -2.76 -33.64
C LEU A 278 9.20 -2.78 -34.76
N GLU A 279 9.59 -2.45 -36.00
CA GLU A 279 8.68 -2.50 -37.15
C GLU A 279 8.23 -3.93 -37.47
N GLU A 280 9.14 -4.91 -37.40
CA GLU A 280 8.81 -6.34 -37.51
C GLU A 280 7.92 -6.80 -36.33
N SER A 281 8.19 -6.36 -35.10
CA SER A 281 7.33 -6.63 -33.95
C SER A 281 5.88 -6.13 -34.16
N ILE A 282 5.72 -4.92 -34.70
CA ILE A 282 4.40 -4.35 -35.03
C ILE A 282 3.72 -5.17 -36.12
N LYS A 283 4.45 -5.54 -37.17
CA LYS A 283 3.93 -6.34 -38.29
C LYS A 283 3.38 -7.68 -37.80
N TYR A 284 4.15 -8.45 -37.04
CA TYR A 284 3.69 -9.75 -36.54
C TYR A 284 2.55 -9.62 -35.50
N SER A 285 2.58 -8.57 -34.67
CA SER A 285 1.47 -8.27 -33.75
C SER A 285 0.15 -7.95 -34.49
N ARG A 286 0.21 -7.26 -35.64
CA ARG A 286 -0.97 -7.01 -36.49
C ARG A 286 -1.47 -8.29 -37.15
N LEU A 287 -0.57 -9.09 -37.71
CA LEU A 287 -0.95 -10.39 -38.31
C LEU A 287 -1.63 -11.30 -37.28
N SER A 288 -1.13 -11.33 -36.04
CA SER A 288 -1.75 -12.07 -34.93
C SER A 288 -3.17 -11.56 -34.62
N LEU A 289 -3.36 -10.23 -34.63
CA LEU A 289 -4.66 -9.62 -34.41
C LEU A 289 -5.65 -9.93 -35.55
N ASP A 290 -5.20 -9.92 -36.80
CA ASP A 290 -6.03 -10.20 -37.98
C ASP A 290 -6.42 -11.69 -38.05
N ALA A 291 -5.54 -12.59 -37.60
CA ALA A 291 -5.83 -14.01 -37.50
C ALA A 291 -6.83 -14.35 -36.37
N THR A 292 -7.11 -13.41 -35.46
CA THR A 292 -8.05 -13.60 -34.34
C THR A 292 -9.41 -12.97 -34.65
N HIS A 293 -10.49 -13.77 -34.64
CA HIS A 293 -11.82 -13.27 -34.97
C HIS A 293 -12.26 -12.10 -34.07
N SER A 294 -12.94 -11.10 -34.64
CA SER A 294 -13.38 -9.87 -33.97
C SER A 294 -14.24 -10.05 -32.71
N ARG A 295 -14.89 -11.21 -32.52
CA ARG A 295 -15.82 -11.49 -31.42
C ARG A 295 -15.26 -12.46 -30.38
N HIS A 296 -13.98 -12.83 -30.50
CA HIS A 296 -13.35 -13.80 -29.62
C HIS A 296 -12.81 -13.11 -28.35
N GLN A 297 -13.12 -13.65 -27.16
CA GLN A 297 -12.69 -13.08 -25.88
C GLN A 297 -11.16 -12.91 -25.77
N TRP A 298 -10.39 -13.85 -26.32
CA TRP A 298 -8.93 -13.78 -26.32
C TRP A 298 -8.34 -12.81 -27.34
N ARG A 299 -9.17 -12.09 -28.12
CA ARG A 299 -8.72 -10.98 -28.98
C ARG A 299 -8.05 -9.87 -28.19
N VAL A 300 -8.28 -9.80 -26.89
CA VAL A 300 -7.64 -8.79 -26.07
C VAL A 300 -6.13 -8.95 -25.93
N LEU A 301 -5.61 -10.17 -25.96
CA LEU A 301 -4.16 -10.42 -25.87
C LEU A 301 -3.40 -9.78 -27.05
N PRO A 302 -3.73 -10.06 -28.33
CA PRO A 302 -3.05 -9.42 -29.46
C PRO A 302 -3.30 -7.90 -29.52
N LEU A 303 -4.48 -7.41 -29.07
CA LEU A 303 -4.72 -5.96 -28.94
C LEU A 303 -3.77 -5.32 -27.91
N ALA A 304 -3.61 -5.93 -26.74
CA ALA A 304 -2.75 -5.43 -25.68
C ALA A 304 -1.27 -5.44 -26.10
N SER A 305 -0.81 -6.54 -26.73
CA SER A 305 0.56 -6.65 -27.25
C SER A 305 0.84 -5.58 -28.31
N LEU A 306 -0.04 -5.46 -29.32
CA LEU A 306 0.11 -4.45 -30.37
C LEU A 306 0.13 -3.02 -29.79
N ARG A 307 -0.77 -2.71 -28.85
CA ARG A 307 -0.81 -1.39 -28.19
C ARG A 307 0.51 -1.07 -27.49
N ASN A 308 1.09 -2.04 -26.77
CA ASN A 308 2.31 -1.86 -26.02
C ASN A 308 3.53 -1.64 -26.96
N VAL A 309 3.63 -2.42 -28.04
CA VAL A 309 4.70 -2.23 -29.05
C VAL A 309 4.55 -0.89 -29.77
N LEU A 310 3.33 -0.48 -30.11
CA LEU A 310 3.08 0.85 -30.70
C LEU A 310 3.48 2.00 -29.76
N LEU A 311 3.19 1.88 -28.46
CA LEU A 311 3.62 2.87 -27.48
C LEU A 311 5.14 2.93 -27.37
N LEU A 312 5.81 1.76 -27.33
CA LEU A 312 7.27 1.68 -27.34
C LEU A 312 7.86 2.30 -28.62
N ALA A 313 7.30 2.00 -29.79
CA ALA A 313 7.74 2.60 -31.05
C ALA A 313 7.58 4.12 -31.04
N PHE A 314 6.49 4.64 -30.47
CA PHE A 314 6.34 6.08 -30.25
C PHE A 314 7.42 6.65 -29.32
N GLU A 315 7.67 6.03 -28.16
CA GLU A 315 8.69 6.50 -27.20
C GLU A 315 10.09 6.58 -27.82
N LYS A 316 10.40 5.68 -28.76
CA LYS A 316 11.72 5.56 -29.39
C LYS A 316 11.89 6.39 -30.66
N THR A 317 10.81 6.64 -31.38
CA THR A 317 10.85 7.38 -32.66
C THR A 317 10.23 8.78 -32.58
N SER A 318 9.49 9.08 -31.51
CA SER A 318 8.62 10.26 -31.38
C SER A 318 7.61 10.43 -32.53
N LYS A 319 7.35 9.39 -33.34
CA LYS A 319 6.37 9.42 -34.44
C LYS A 319 4.95 9.32 -33.88
N ILE A 320 4.20 10.42 -33.97
CA ILE A 320 2.86 10.57 -33.40
C ILE A 320 1.85 9.53 -33.93
N ASN A 321 2.00 9.07 -35.18
CA ASN A 321 1.12 8.05 -35.75
C ASN A 321 1.08 6.75 -34.92
N TYR A 322 2.20 6.33 -34.32
CA TYR A 322 2.19 5.16 -33.44
C TYR A 322 1.40 5.40 -32.16
N LEU A 323 1.47 6.63 -31.62
CA LEU A 323 0.69 7.03 -30.44
C LEU A 323 -0.82 7.07 -30.75
N ASP A 324 -1.20 7.62 -31.90
CA ASP A 324 -2.60 7.67 -32.35
C ASP A 324 -3.18 6.26 -32.55
N GLN A 325 -2.41 5.35 -33.16
CA GLN A 325 -2.80 3.95 -33.30
C GLN A 325 -2.91 3.24 -31.95
N SER A 326 -1.96 3.47 -31.02
CA SER A 326 -2.01 2.91 -29.67
C SER A 326 -3.29 3.36 -28.92
N ILE A 327 -3.68 4.62 -29.06
CA ILE A 327 -4.93 5.17 -28.51
C ILE A 327 -6.15 4.47 -29.14
N ALA A 328 -6.19 4.32 -30.46
CA ALA A 328 -7.29 3.62 -31.15
C ALA A 328 -7.43 2.17 -30.69
N ILE A 329 -6.33 1.43 -30.58
CA ILE A 329 -6.33 0.06 -30.04
C ILE A 329 -6.79 0.03 -28.58
N GLY A 330 -6.43 1.04 -27.78
CA GLY A 330 -6.93 1.21 -26.41
C GLY A 330 -8.46 1.24 -26.34
N TYR A 331 -9.12 1.98 -27.22
CA TYR A 331 -10.59 2.01 -27.30
C TYR A 331 -11.19 0.68 -27.75
N ASN A 332 -10.59 0.00 -28.74
CA ASN A 332 -11.05 -1.32 -29.17
C ASN A 332 -11.09 -2.33 -28.02
N ILE A 333 -10.17 -2.23 -27.05
CA ILE A 333 -10.18 -3.08 -25.85
C ILE A 333 -11.39 -2.78 -24.96
N LEU A 334 -11.79 -1.51 -24.84
CA LEU A 334 -12.94 -1.09 -24.01
C LEU A 334 -14.29 -1.48 -24.62
N GLU A 335 -14.35 -1.74 -25.93
CA GLU A 335 -15.56 -2.26 -26.60
C GLU A 335 -15.84 -3.74 -26.26
N LEU A 336 -14.82 -4.48 -25.81
CA LEU A 336 -14.94 -5.89 -25.46
C LEU A 336 -15.60 -6.06 -24.08
N LYS A 337 -16.92 -6.29 -24.07
CA LYS A 337 -17.72 -6.42 -22.83
C LYS A 337 -17.41 -7.67 -21.99
N SER A 338 -16.92 -8.76 -22.59
CA SER A 338 -16.61 -10.02 -21.89
C SER A 338 -15.30 -9.98 -21.11
N VAL A 339 -14.56 -8.87 -21.15
CA VAL A 339 -13.24 -8.73 -20.50
C VAL A 339 -13.17 -7.44 -19.66
N GLN A 340 -14.24 -7.13 -18.92
CA GLN A 340 -14.28 -5.93 -18.07
C GLN A 340 -13.18 -5.88 -17.00
N PHE A 341 -12.69 -7.04 -16.56
CA PHE A 341 -11.64 -7.14 -15.53
C PHE A 341 -10.32 -6.47 -15.95
N ILE A 342 -9.99 -6.44 -17.24
CA ILE A 342 -8.78 -5.76 -17.76
C ILE A 342 -9.03 -4.31 -18.20
N HIS A 343 -10.28 -3.83 -18.21
CA HIS A 343 -10.60 -2.47 -18.67
C HIS A 343 -9.86 -1.42 -17.84
N PHE A 344 -9.69 -1.64 -16.54
CA PHE A 344 -8.94 -0.73 -15.68
C PHE A 344 -7.50 -0.54 -16.17
N HIS A 345 -6.78 -1.64 -16.44
CA HIS A 345 -5.42 -1.58 -16.97
C HIS A 345 -5.38 -0.91 -18.35
N ALA A 346 -6.35 -1.21 -19.22
CA ALA A 346 -6.45 -0.58 -20.54
C ALA A 346 -6.68 0.93 -20.45
N ILE A 347 -7.57 1.38 -19.56
CA ILE A 347 -7.83 2.80 -19.29
C ILE A 347 -6.59 3.49 -18.76
N ARG A 348 -5.84 2.87 -17.83
CA ARG A 348 -4.61 3.45 -17.30
C ARG A 348 -3.58 3.75 -18.39
N THR A 349 -3.39 2.80 -19.31
CA THR A 349 -2.48 2.98 -20.46
C THR A 349 -3.01 4.04 -21.43
N LEU A 350 -4.29 3.97 -21.78
CA LEU A 350 -4.96 4.93 -22.67
C LEU A 350 -4.90 6.37 -22.13
N VAL A 351 -5.18 6.57 -20.84
CA VAL A 351 -5.03 7.87 -20.14
C VAL A 351 -3.60 8.37 -20.26
N SER A 352 -2.60 7.51 -20.11
CA SER A 352 -1.21 7.92 -20.27
C SER A 352 -0.91 8.39 -21.69
N SER A 353 -1.35 7.63 -22.69
CA SER A 353 -1.18 7.99 -24.11
C SER A 353 -1.91 9.28 -24.49
N LEU A 354 -3.14 9.48 -24.01
CA LEU A 354 -3.92 10.70 -24.22
C LEU A 354 -3.25 11.92 -23.58
N LEU A 355 -2.77 11.80 -22.34
CA LEU A 355 -2.08 12.91 -21.68
C LEU A 355 -0.77 13.26 -22.38
N THR A 356 0.00 12.27 -22.84
CA THR A 356 1.21 12.48 -23.64
C THR A 356 0.89 13.19 -24.96
N ARG A 357 -0.12 12.71 -25.71
CA ARG A 357 -0.54 13.36 -26.97
C ARG A 357 -1.05 14.78 -26.74
N GLY A 358 -1.86 14.98 -25.70
CA GLY A 358 -2.40 16.27 -25.31
C GLY A 358 -1.32 17.25 -24.88
N GLN A 359 -0.24 16.78 -24.27
CA GLN A 359 0.92 17.61 -23.92
C GLN A 359 1.72 18.00 -25.17
N LEU A 360 2.05 17.05 -26.05
CA LEU A 360 2.86 17.31 -27.24
C LEU A 360 2.16 18.18 -28.28
N LEU A 361 0.86 17.98 -28.47
CA LEU A 361 0.06 18.68 -29.47
C LEU A 361 -0.76 19.85 -28.89
N GLY A 362 -0.66 20.10 -27.58
CA GLY A 362 -1.48 21.11 -26.91
C GLY A 362 -2.98 20.80 -26.81
N ARG A 363 -3.44 19.62 -27.26
CA ARG A 363 -4.85 19.24 -27.36
C ARG A 363 -5.54 19.19 -25.99
N ARG A 364 -6.55 20.04 -25.81
CA ARG A 364 -7.34 20.10 -24.57
C ARG A 364 -8.34 18.95 -24.49
N GLU A 365 -8.84 18.51 -25.63
CA GLU A 365 -9.81 17.42 -25.80
C GLU A 365 -9.24 16.12 -25.23
N ASP A 366 -7.97 15.82 -25.49
CA ASP A 366 -7.30 14.63 -24.95
C ASP A 366 -7.23 14.65 -23.41
N ARG A 367 -7.00 15.83 -22.82
CA ARG A 367 -6.98 15.99 -21.35
C ARG A 367 -8.38 15.84 -20.76
N LEU A 368 -9.41 16.37 -21.43
CA LEU A 368 -10.81 16.22 -21.02
C LEU A 368 -11.24 14.75 -21.09
N GLU A 369 -10.88 14.06 -22.16
CA GLU A 369 -11.21 12.65 -22.34
C GLU A 369 -10.47 11.77 -21.34
N ALA A 370 -9.20 12.06 -21.04
CA ALA A 370 -8.48 11.39 -19.97
C ALA A 370 -9.18 11.56 -18.61
N VAL A 371 -9.66 12.77 -18.29
CA VAL A 371 -10.43 13.04 -17.06
C VAL A 371 -11.73 12.22 -17.02
N ARG A 372 -12.46 12.14 -18.13
CA ARG A 372 -13.67 11.32 -18.24
C ARG A 372 -13.36 9.84 -17.99
N LEU A 373 -12.35 9.29 -18.66
CA LEU A 373 -11.94 7.89 -18.51
C LEU A 373 -11.49 7.56 -17.08
N MET A 374 -10.72 8.44 -16.44
CA MET A 374 -10.30 8.25 -15.04
C MET A 374 -11.51 8.25 -14.09
N SER A 375 -12.48 9.15 -14.29
CA SER A 375 -13.70 9.20 -13.47
C SER A 375 -14.57 7.95 -13.61
N LEU A 376 -14.55 7.27 -14.76
CA LEU A 376 -15.26 6.01 -14.97
C LEU A 376 -14.53 4.81 -14.34
N ALA A 377 -13.21 4.77 -14.48
CA ALA A 377 -12.40 3.64 -14.03
C ALA A 377 -12.20 3.60 -12.51
N VAL A 378 -12.35 4.74 -11.82
CA VAL A 378 -12.14 4.80 -10.36
C VAL A 378 -13.15 3.96 -9.57
N ASP A 379 -14.29 3.61 -10.16
CA ASP A 379 -15.32 2.76 -9.56
C ASP A 379 -15.34 1.34 -10.14
N ASN A 380 -14.30 0.95 -10.88
CA ASN A 380 -14.18 -0.41 -11.40
C ASN A 380 -14.00 -1.42 -10.25
N GLN A 381 -14.95 -2.35 -10.13
CA GLN A 381 -14.98 -3.37 -9.08
C GLN A 381 -13.86 -4.42 -9.17
N TYR A 382 -13.26 -4.59 -10.34
CA TYR A 382 -12.15 -5.53 -10.57
C TYR A 382 -10.79 -4.90 -10.28
N ALA A 383 -10.74 -3.59 -10.04
CA ALA A 383 -9.50 -2.88 -9.78
C ALA A 383 -9.20 -2.80 -8.29
N ARG A 384 -7.95 -3.05 -7.92
CA ARG A 384 -7.49 -2.93 -6.54
C ARG A 384 -7.58 -1.51 -6.01
N GLU A 385 -7.81 -1.38 -4.70
CA GLU A 385 -7.89 -0.09 -4.02
C GLU A 385 -6.63 0.78 -4.21
N PRO A 386 -5.39 0.25 -4.10
CA PRO A 386 -4.18 1.05 -4.36
C PRO A 386 -4.08 1.57 -5.79
N ASP A 387 -4.56 0.81 -6.77
CA ASP A 387 -4.53 1.22 -8.17
C ASP A 387 -5.61 2.27 -8.46
N ARG A 388 -6.83 2.07 -7.94
CA ARG A 388 -7.91 3.06 -7.97
C ARG A 388 -7.48 4.36 -7.30
N PHE A 389 -6.79 4.29 -6.16
CA PHE A 389 -6.20 5.43 -5.48
C PHE A 389 -5.20 6.18 -6.39
N ARG A 390 -4.20 5.48 -6.95
CA ARG A 390 -3.23 6.10 -7.87
C ARG A 390 -3.90 6.77 -9.08
N LEU A 391 -4.94 6.15 -9.64
CA LEU A 391 -5.70 6.72 -10.75
C LEU A 391 -6.47 7.97 -10.33
N SER A 392 -7.09 7.96 -9.15
CA SER A 392 -7.81 9.12 -8.60
C SER A 392 -6.90 10.31 -8.28
N CYS A 393 -5.67 10.05 -7.82
CA CYS A 393 -4.62 11.07 -7.67
C CYS A 393 -4.29 11.74 -9.01
N ARG A 394 -4.07 10.93 -10.06
CA ARG A 394 -3.82 11.43 -11.42
C ARG A 394 -5.03 12.22 -11.95
N TRP A 395 -6.24 11.76 -11.67
CA TRP A 395 -7.48 12.44 -12.02
C TRP A 395 -7.53 13.84 -11.39
N ALA A 396 -7.29 13.94 -10.08
CA ALA A 396 -7.35 15.21 -9.36
C ALA A 396 -6.32 16.23 -9.89
N ILE A 397 -5.08 15.78 -10.14
CA ILE A 397 -4.00 16.63 -10.68
C ILE A 397 -4.36 17.14 -12.08
N VAL A 398 -4.78 16.26 -12.98
CA VAL A 398 -5.14 16.66 -14.37
C VAL A 398 -6.38 17.55 -14.37
N ALA A 399 -7.41 17.19 -13.61
CA ALA A 399 -8.63 17.97 -13.48
C ALA A 399 -8.33 19.40 -13.00
N ARG A 400 -7.50 19.55 -11.97
CA ARG A 400 -7.07 20.86 -11.47
C ARG A 400 -6.32 21.67 -12.52
N ASN A 401 -5.36 21.05 -13.22
CA ASN A 401 -4.57 21.70 -14.27
C ASN A 401 -5.44 22.34 -15.37
N ILE A 402 -6.53 21.67 -15.76
CA ILE A 402 -7.44 22.16 -16.80
C ILE A 402 -8.66 22.91 -16.24
N SER A 403 -8.71 23.14 -14.93
CA SER A 403 -9.86 23.73 -14.21
C SER A 403 -11.18 23.00 -14.48
N HIS A 404 -11.16 21.66 -14.45
CA HIS A 404 -12.33 20.83 -14.68
C HIS A 404 -13.32 20.86 -13.50
N PRO A 405 -14.64 20.85 -13.73
CA PRO A 405 -15.65 20.87 -12.65
C PRO A 405 -15.53 19.70 -11.65
N THR A 406 -15.02 18.54 -12.09
CA THR A 406 -14.89 17.35 -11.23
C THR A 406 -13.66 17.40 -10.31
N THR A 407 -12.88 18.49 -10.28
CA THR A 407 -11.65 18.58 -9.48
C THR A 407 -11.93 18.28 -7.99
N LEU A 408 -13.00 18.84 -7.43
CA LEU A 408 -13.39 18.60 -6.04
C LEU A 408 -13.73 17.12 -5.79
N THR A 409 -14.51 16.52 -6.67
CA THR A 409 -14.88 15.09 -6.58
C THR A 409 -13.66 14.20 -6.66
N ALA A 410 -12.75 14.47 -7.60
CA ALA A 410 -11.53 13.71 -7.79
C ALA A 410 -10.65 13.70 -6.53
N TYR A 411 -10.47 14.87 -5.91
CA TYR A 411 -9.73 14.97 -4.64
C TYR A 411 -10.42 14.21 -3.51
N LYS A 412 -11.75 14.35 -3.34
CA LYS A 412 -12.50 13.60 -2.31
C LYS A 412 -12.36 12.10 -2.48
N THR A 413 -12.49 11.61 -3.72
CA THR A 413 -12.31 10.19 -4.04
C THR A 413 -10.88 9.75 -3.73
N ALA A 414 -9.86 10.54 -4.06
CA ALA A 414 -8.47 10.22 -3.76
C ALA A 414 -8.20 10.12 -2.26
N ILE A 415 -8.64 11.08 -1.45
CA ILE A 415 -8.46 11.02 0.00
C ILE A 415 -9.19 9.82 0.61
N SER A 416 -10.42 9.53 0.16
CA SER A 416 -11.17 8.35 0.65
C SER A 416 -10.50 7.02 0.28
N LEU A 417 -9.90 6.91 -0.91
CA LEU A 417 -9.20 5.70 -1.34
C LEU A 417 -7.81 5.57 -0.72
N MET A 418 -7.20 6.68 -0.26
CA MET A 418 -5.89 6.67 0.40
C MET A 418 -5.92 5.79 1.65
N GLU A 419 -6.87 6.02 2.56
CA GLU A 419 -7.03 5.23 3.80
C GLU A 419 -7.27 3.74 3.49
N LYS A 420 -8.15 3.44 2.52
CA LYS A 420 -8.47 2.06 2.10
C LYS A 420 -7.27 1.35 1.45
N SER A 421 -6.36 2.09 0.82
CA SER A 421 -5.18 1.49 0.20
C SER A 421 -4.14 1.01 1.21
N LEU A 422 -4.16 1.57 2.44
CA LEU A 422 -3.27 1.19 3.54
C LEU A 422 -3.75 -0.06 4.27
N SER A 423 -5.06 -0.21 4.48
CA SER A 423 -5.65 -1.38 5.16
C SER A 423 -5.45 -2.71 4.43
N PHE A 424 -4.93 -2.66 3.19
CA PHE A 424 -4.55 -3.82 2.39
C PHE A 424 -3.20 -4.44 2.83
N ALA A 425 -2.36 -3.72 3.58
CA ALA A 425 -1.07 -4.22 4.07
C ALA A 425 -1.15 -4.73 5.52
N PRO A 426 -0.58 -5.91 5.84
CA PRO A 426 -0.78 -6.59 7.12
C PRO A 426 -0.08 -5.97 8.32
N THR A 427 1.10 -5.37 8.12
CA THR A 427 1.90 -4.80 9.20
C THR A 427 2.17 -3.33 8.97
N VAL A 428 2.41 -2.58 10.06
CA VAL A 428 2.72 -1.16 10.01
C VAL A 428 3.98 -0.86 9.19
N SER A 429 4.96 -1.77 9.20
CA SER A 429 6.17 -1.68 8.38
C SER A 429 5.85 -1.75 6.88
N ILE A 430 4.94 -2.64 6.47
CA ILE A 430 4.54 -2.77 5.07
C ILE A 430 3.62 -1.61 4.66
N GLN A 431 2.75 -1.15 5.55
CA GLN A 431 1.95 0.06 5.34
C GLN A 431 2.86 1.29 5.11
N HIS A 432 3.90 1.45 5.92
CA HIS A 432 4.91 2.49 5.73
C HIS A 432 5.64 2.34 4.39
N ALA A 433 6.14 1.14 4.06
CA ALA A 433 6.80 0.88 2.79
C ALA A 433 5.90 1.25 1.59
N ARG A 434 4.59 1.03 1.71
CA ARG A 434 3.61 1.47 0.71
C ARG A 434 3.46 2.98 0.65
N LEU A 435 3.35 3.66 1.79
CA LEU A 435 3.33 5.13 1.83
C LEU A 435 4.58 5.72 1.17
N VAL A 436 5.75 5.13 1.39
CA VAL A 436 7.00 5.52 0.73
C VAL A 436 6.94 5.23 -0.79
N ALA A 437 6.41 4.07 -1.19
CA ALA A 437 6.26 3.67 -2.59
C ALA A 437 5.13 4.42 -3.34
N MET A 438 4.22 5.08 -2.63
CA MET A 438 3.32 6.07 -3.22
C MET A 438 4.20 7.24 -3.68
N GLY A 439 4.59 7.27 -4.96
CA GLY A 439 5.49 8.30 -5.46
C GLY A 439 5.04 9.73 -5.09
N LYS A 440 5.97 10.69 -5.09
CA LYS A 440 5.81 12.07 -4.55
C LYS A 440 4.44 12.73 -4.80
N ASN A 441 3.84 12.54 -5.98
CA ASN A 441 2.56 13.14 -6.34
C ASN A 441 1.36 12.60 -5.55
N CYS A 442 1.39 11.36 -5.06
CA CYS A 442 0.31 10.78 -4.25
C CYS A 442 0.47 11.13 -2.77
N GLN A 443 1.71 11.19 -2.26
CA GLN A 443 1.99 11.60 -0.88
C GLN A 443 1.51 13.02 -0.59
N THR A 444 1.68 13.96 -1.52
CA THR A 444 1.26 15.36 -1.31
C THR A 444 -0.23 15.60 -1.58
N MET A 445 -1.01 14.56 -1.88
CA MET A 445 -2.42 14.71 -2.26
C MET A 445 -3.28 15.45 -1.21
N PRO A 446 -3.10 15.24 0.12
CA PRO A 446 -3.80 16.03 1.13
C PRO A 446 -3.43 17.52 1.11
N LEU A 447 -2.14 17.84 0.94
CA LEU A 447 -1.65 19.22 0.85
C LEU A 447 -2.17 19.92 -0.43
N ASP A 448 -2.18 19.19 -1.54
CA ASP A 448 -2.76 19.62 -2.80
C ASP A 448 -4.25 19.91 -2.64
N TYR A 449 -5.02 19.00 -2.03
CA TYR A 449 -6.45 19.20 -1.85
C TYR A 449 -6.76 20.36 -0.91
N ALA A 450 -6.02 20.47 0.21
CA ALA A 450 -6.13 21.58 1.13
C ALA A 450 -5.85 22.93 0.44
N SER A 451 -4.80 23.04 -0.38
CA SER A 451 -4.54 24.28 -1.13
C SER A 451 -5.69 24.62 -2.10
N PHE A 452 -6.35 23.61 -2.69
CA PHE A 452 -7.50 23.83 -3.55
C PHE A 452 -8.71 24.35 -2.75
N GLN A 453 -8.98 23.78 -1.57
CA GLN A 453 -10.05 24.26 -0.67
C GLN A 453 -9.78 25.67 -0.14
N ILE A 454 -8.54 25.98 0.23
CA ILE A 454 -8.13 27.33 0.68
C ILE A 454 -8.35 28.35 -0.44
N LYS A 455 -7.99 28.03 -1.69
CA LYS A 455 -8.28 28.88 -2.86
C LYS A 455 -9.78 29.15 -3.04
N LEU A 456 -10.64 28.21 -2.63
CA LEU A 456 -12.10 28.36 -2.65
C LEU A 456 -12.67 29.03 -1.39
N GLY A 457 -11.83 29.46 -0.43
CA GLY A 457 -12.25 30.05 0.84
C GLY A 457 -12.80 29.04 1.87
N ARG A 458 -12.62 27.74 1.64
CA ARG A 458 -13.14 26.64 2.48
C ARG A 458 -12.10 26.22 3.52
N PHE A 459 -11.76 27.12 4.43
CA PHE A 459 -10.67 26.91 5.39
C PHE A 459 -10.96 25.77 6.38
N GLU A 460 -12.21 25.58 6.80
CA GLU A 460 -12.59 24.49 7.71
C GLU A 460 -12.39 23.11 7.05
N GLU A 461 -12.89 22.94 5.82
CA GLU A 461 -12.68 21.70 5.04
C GLU A 461 -11.17 21.45 4.78
N ALA A 462 -10.37 22.51 4.60
CA ALA A 462 -8.93 22.39 4.44
C ALA A 462 -8.24 21.87 5.71
N VAL A 463 -8.65 22.34 6.89
CA VAL A 463 -8.15 21.82 8.17
C VAL A 463 -8.52 20.35 8.35
N GLU A 464 -9.77 19.98 8.05
CA GLU A 464 -10.23 18.58 8.10
C GLU A 464 -9.42 17.68 7.15
N THR A 465 -9.15 18.17 5.94
CA THR A 465 -8.37 17.45 4.93
C THR A 465 -6.91 17.25 5.36
N LEU A 466 -6.29 18.30 5.92
CA LEU A 466 -4.93 18.19 6.45
C LEU A 466 -4.89 17.25 7.65
N GLU A 467 -5.91 17.23 8.51
CA GLU A 467 -5.98 16.24 9.59
C GLU A 467 -6.14 14.82 9.05
N GLN A 468 -6.99 14.62 8.05
CA GLN A 468 -7.26 13.31 7.47
C GLN A 468 -6.02 12.71 6.80
N GLY A 469 -5.21 13.54 6.15
CA GLY A 469 -4.07 13.08 5.35
C GLY A 469 -2.73 13.00 6.09
N ARG A 470 -2.72 13.07 7.42
CA ARG A 470 -1.49 13.06 8.23
C ARG A 470 -1.56 12.00 9.31
N ALA A 471 -0.39 11.52 9.72
CA ALA A 471 -0.27 10.51 10.76
C ALA A 471 -1.24 9.33 10.51
N LEU A 472 -1.36 8.88 9.26
CA LEU A 472 -2.31 7.86 8.82
C LEU A 472 -2.09 6.55 9.60
N LEU A 473 -0.83 6.15 9.77
CA LEU A 473 -0.46 4.95 10.52
C LEU A 473 -0.83 5.08 12.00
N TRP A 474 -0.59 6.25 12.58
CA TRP A 474 -1.02 6.54 13.96
C TRP A 474 -2.54 6.68 14.10
N SER A 475 -3.22 7.18 13.08
CA SER A 475 -4.68 7.28 13.06
C SER A 475 -5.33 5.91 13.05
N GLU A 476 -4.82 5.00 12.19
CA GLU A 476 -5.26 3.61 12.14
C GLU A 476 -5.05 2.91 13.49
N MET A 477 -3.83 3.00 14.03
CA MET A 477 -3.50 2.42 15.33
C MET A 477 -4.37 3.01 16.46
N ARG A 478 -4.64 4.32 16.48
CA ARG A 478 -5.60 4.94 17.43
C ARG A 478 -7.00 4.37 17.25
N GLY A 479 -7.42 4.14 16.00
CA GLY A 479 -8.71 3.53 15.68
C GLY A 479 -8.86 2.13 16.28
N LEU A 480 -7.78 1.35 16.34
CA LEU A 480 -7.76 0.05 17.03
C LEU A 480 -7.89 0.20 18.55
N ARG A 481 -7.37 1.29 19.12
CA ARG A 481 -7.43 1.61 20.56
C ARG A 481 -8.62 2.47 20.98
N THR A 482 -9.68 2.51 20.18
CA THR A 482 -10.85 3.37 20.45
C THR A 482 -11.47 3.08 21.82
N PRO A 483 -11.70 4.09 22.68
CA PRO A 483 -12.34 3.91 23.97
C PRO A 483 -13.77 3.35 23.84
N MET A 484 -14.07 2.30 24.59
CA MET A 484 -15.32 1.54 24.47
C MET A 484 -16.35 1.85 25.56
N ALA A 485 -16.04 2.71 26.53
CA ALA A 485 -16.88 2.94 27.72
C ALA A 485 -18.35 3.23 27.39
N ARG A 486 -18.62 4.18 26.49
CA ARG A 486 -19.99 4.51 26.06
C ARG A 486 -20.71 3.36 25.37
N LEU A 487 -19.99 2.55 24.58
CA LEU A 487 -20.59 1.42 23.87
C LEU A 487 -20.83 0.23 24.81
N ILE A 488 -20.02 0.07 25.86
CA ILE A 488 -20.24 -0.95 26.89
C ILE A 488 -21.55 -0.72 27.63
N GLU A 489 -21.89 0.55 27.91
CA GLU A 489 -23.16 0.94 28.55
C GLU A 489 -24.38 0.61 27.68
N GLU A 490 -24.27 0.75 26.35
CA GLU A 490 -25.38 0.48 25.43
C GLU A 490 -25.48 -0.97 24.95
N ASP A 491 -24.35 -1.59 24.60
CA ASP A 491 -24.27 -2.97 24.12
C ASP A 491 -22.92 -3.59 24.45
N SER A 492 -22.87 -4.24 25.61
CA SER A 492 -21.68 -4.92 26.10
C SER A 492 -21.19 -6.06 25.20
N GLN A 493 -22.07 -6.74 24.46
CA GLN A 493 -21.67 -7.85 23.59
C GLN A 493 -21.00 -7.33 22.32
N LEU A 494 -21.61 -6.32 21.69
CA LEU A 494 -21.05 -5.64 20.52
C LEU A 494 -19.71 -4.98 20.87
N ALA A 495 -19.63 -4.33 22.03
CA ALA A 495 -18.39 -3.73 22.52
C ALA A 495 -17.27 -4.77 22.71
N LYS A 496 -17.57 -5.93 23.32
CA LYS A 496 -16.60 -7.03 23.51
C LYS A 496 -16.10 -7.60 22.19
N ARG A 497 -17.01 -7.91 21.25
CA ARG A 497 -16.61 -8.40 19.91
C ARG A 497 -15.70 -7.41 19.19
N PHE A 498 -16.07 -6.13 19.18
CA PHE A 498 -15.26 -5.11 18.54
C PHE A 498 -13.89 -4.94 19.19
N ALA A 499 -13.83 -4.95 20.54
CA ALA A 499 -12.58 -4.86 21.28
C ALA A 499 -11.64 -6.05 21.01
N ASN A 500 -12.18 -7.28 20.95
CA ASN A 500 -11.40 -8.48 20.66
C ASN A 500 -10.79 -8.42 19.26
N ILE A 501 -11.59 -8.08 18.24
CA ILE A 501 -11.10 -7.96 16.85
C ILE A 501 -10.03 -6.89 16.73
N ASN A 502 -10.24 -5.72 17.36
CA ASN A 502 -9.24 -4.65 17.35
C ASN A 502 -7.94 -5.08 18.06
N GLN A 503 -8.02 -5.85 19.14
CA GLN A 503 -6.84 -6.36 19.83
C GLN A 503 -6.06 -7.36 18.97
N GLU A 504 -6.76 -8.26 18.27
CA GLU A 504 -6.13 -9.18 17.32
C GLU A 504 -5.49 -8.43 16.15
N LEU A 505 -6.21 -7.46 15.56
CA LEU A 505 -5.66 -6.61 14.49
C LEU A 505 -4.45 -5.82 14.96
N GLU A 506 -4.47 -5.23 16.16
CA GLU A 506 -3.33 -4.49 16.69
C GLU A 506 -2.09 -5.39 16.88
N ALA A 507 -2.29 -6.61 17.38
CA ALA A 507 -1.22 -7.59 17.50
C ALA A 507 -0.61 -7.96 16.13
N LEU A 508 -1.45 -8.14 15.11
CA LEU A 508 -0.99 -8.41 13.74
C LEU A 508 -0.30 -7.20 13.12
N THR A 509 -0.92 -6.01 13.17
CA THR A 509 -0.39 -4.77 12.59
C THR A 509 0.97 -4.40 13.20
N THR A 510 1.14 -4.62 14.49
CA THR A 510 2.41 -4.34 15.17
C THR A 510 3.38 -5.50 15.15
N SER A 511 3.07 -6.66 14.55
CA SER A 511 4.04 -7.76 14.45
C SER A 511 5.27 -7.35 13.64
N ILE A 512 6.46 -7.73 14.11
CA ILE A 512 7.74 -7.42 13.44
C ILE A 512 7.97 -8.49 12.37
N THR A 513 8.15 -8.10 11.12
CA THR A 513 9.02 -8.85 10.19
C THR A 513 9.65 -7.92 9.13
N PRO A 514 10.92 -7.53 9.32
CA PRO A 514 11.81 -7.14 8.23
C PRO A 514 12.61 -8.32 7.65
N SER A 515 12.50 -9.53 8.23
CA SER A 515 13.29 -10.73 7.83
C SER A 515 12.53 -12.06 7.90
N GLY A 516 11.22 -12.07 7.66
CA GLY A 516 10.50 -13.30 7.29
C GLY A 516 10.44 -14.47 8.28
N ARG A 517 10.78 -14.31 9.57
CA ARG A 517 10.51 -15.36 10.57
C ARG A 517 9.48 -14.88 11.61
N PRO A 518 8.34 -15.57 11.70
CA PRO A 518 7.47 -15.44 12.87
C PRO A 518 8.20 -15.95 14.12
N GLU A 519 7.97 -15.32 15.27
CA GLU A 519 8.06 -15.98 16.58
C GLU A 519 6.82 -16.88 16.79
N MET A 520 6.53 -17.75 15.83
CA MET A 520 5.67 -18.90 16.07
C MET A 520 6.58 -20.12 16.09
N GLU A 521 6.48 -20.89 17.17
CA GLU A 521 7.14 -22.19 17.35
C GLU A 521 7.12 -22.98 16.03
N ASP A 522 8.15 -23.79 15.78
CA ASP A 522 8.31 -24.75 14.66
C ASP A 522 7.15 -25.78 14.62
N GLY A 523 5.93 -25.29 14.42
CA GLY A 523 4.70 -26.01 14.25
C GLY A 523 4.46 -26.20 12.77
N VAL A 524 4.30 -27.46 12.38
CA VAL A 524 3.89 -27.88 11.03
C VAL A 524 2.79 -26.95 10.51
N ALA A 525 3.03 -26.32 9.35
CA ALA A 525 2.08 -25.43 8.70
C ALA A 525 0.69 -26.08 8.66
N GLN A 526 -0.31 -25.49 9.34
CA GLN A 526 -1.70 -25.80 9.07
C GLN A 526 -1.97 -25.44 7.59
N ASP A 527 -2.49 -26.38 6.82
CA ASP A 527 -2.89 -26.24 5.41
C ASP A 527 -1.80 -25.92 4.36
N GLY A 528 -0.50 -26.00 4.68
CA GLY A 528 0.58 -25.84 3.68
C GLY A 528 0.78 -24.40 3.16
N MET A 529 0.16 -23.39 3.79
CA MET A 529 0.37 -21.97 3.50
C MET A 529 1.56 -21.39 4.27
N ASP A 530 2.38 -20.54 3.64
CA ASP A 530 3.51 -19.90 4.33
C ASP A 530 3.04 -18.85 5.36
N PRO A 531 3.88 -18.52 6.36
CA PRO A 531 3.45 -17.66 7.48
C PRO A 531 2.93 -16.28 7.06
N PHE A 532 3.47 -15.69 6.00
CA PHE A 532 3.00 -14.39 5.53
C PHE A 532 1.68 -14.53 4.75
N GLY A 533 1.49 -15.59 3.97
CA GLY A 533 0.19 -15.89 3.38
C GLY A 533 -0.91 -15.99 4.45
N GLN A 534 -0.64 -16.73 5.53
CA GLN A 534 -1.57 -16.87 6.66
C GLN A 534 -1.86 -15.51 7.32
N LEU A 535 -0.84 -14.67 7.49
CA LEU A 535 -0.98 -13.32 8.03
C LEU A 535 -1.93 -12.45 7.19
N VAL A 536 -1.77 -12.44 5.86
CA VAL A 536 -2.62 -11.66 4.94
C VAL A 536 -4.07 -12.15 5.00
N VAL A 537 -4.29 -13.46 4.91
CA VAL A 537 -5.64 -14.06 4.97
C VAL A 537 -6.32 -13.72 6.30
N LYS A 538 -5.60 -13.89 7.42
CA LYS A 538 -6.12 -13.58 8.75
C LYS A 538 -6.45 -12.09 8.90
N GLN A 539 -5.58 -11.20 8.42
CA GLN A 539 -5.82 -9.76 8.47
C GLN A 539 -7.10 -9.40 7.69
N ARG A 540 -7.25 -9.89 6.46
CA ARG A 540 -8.42 -9.59 5.61
C ARG A 540 -9.73 -9.96 6.28
N LYS A 541 -9.81 -11.17 6.82
CA LYS A 541 -10.99 -11.65 7.56
C LYS A 541 -11.33 -10.76 8.76
N LEU A 542 -10.32 -10.36 9.55
CA LEU A 542 -10.53 -9.50 10.71
C LEU A 542 -10.95 -8.07 10.31
N VAL A 543 -10.40 -7.52 9.22
CA VAL A 543 -10.79 -6.19 8.69
C VAL A 543 -12.24 -6.20 8.22
N GLU A 544 -12.67 -7.24 7.52
CA GLU A 544 -14.05 -7.37 7.02
C GLU A 544 -15.06 -7.53 8.17
N GLU A 545 -14.73 -8.35 9.17
CA GLU A 545 -15.57 -8.46 10.37
C GLU A 545 -15.61 -7.12 11.14
N ARG A 546 -14.47 -6.43 11.27
CA ARG A 546 -14.40 -5.10 11.89
C ARG A 546 -15.27 -4.09 11.16
N ASP A 547 -15.23 -4.02 9.83
CA ASP A 547 -16.04 -3.08 9.05
C ASP A 547 -17.54 -3.36 9.19
N THR A 548 -17.91 -4.65 9.29
CA THR A 548 -19.28 -5.07 9.60
C THR A 548 -19.71 -4.57 10.99
N LEU A 549 -18.86 -4.72 12.01
CA LEU A 549 -19.16 -4.22 13.35
C LEU A 549 -19.21 -2.69 13.42
N ILE A 550 -18.31 -1.99 12.73
CA ILE A 550 -18.35 -0.52 12.63
C ILE A 550 -19.68 -0.06 12.04
N SER A 551 -20.17 -0.75 11.02
CA SER A 551 -21.46 -0.45 10.39
C SER A 551 -22.63 -0.66 11.37
N GLN A 552 -22.59 -1.74 12.16
CA GLN A 552 -23.58 -2.00 13.21
C GLN A 552 -23.54 -0.93 14.33
N ILE A 553 -22.34 -0.53 14.76
CA ILE A 553 -22.16 0.53 15.78
C ILE A 553 -22.69 1.86 15.26
N ARG A 554 -22.35 2.24 14.02
CA ARG A 554 -22.83 3.49 13.39
C ARG A 554 -24.34 3.52 13.16
N GLY A 555 -25.01 2.38 13.15
CA GLY A 555 -26.46 2.28 13.09
C GLY A 555 -27.17 2.65 14.40
N ARG A 556 -26.43 2.88 15.48
CA ARG A 556 -26.99 3.23 16.80
C ARG A 556 -27.06 4.75 17.01
N PRO A 557 -28.11 5.26 17.69
CA PRO A 557 -28.21 6.68 18.03
C PRO A 557 -26.99 7.15 18.84
N GLY A 558 -26.37 8.26 18.44
CA GLY A 558 -25.19 8.82 19.12
C GLY A 558 -23.84 8.23 18.70
N PHE A 559 -23.84 7.22 17.82
CA PHE A 559 -22.63 6.58 17.25
C PHE A 559 -22.46 6.82 15.74
N GLU A 560 -23.23 7.73 15.13
CA GLU A 560 -23.25 7.98 13.68
C GLU A 560 -21.88 8.42 13.12
N ASN A 561 -21.06 9.02 14.01
CA ASN A 561 -19.71 9.48 13.72
C ASN A 561 -18.60 8.58 14.31
N PHE A 562 -18.95 7.39 14.80
CA PHE A 562 -17.98 6.44 15.33
C PHE A 562 -16.89 6.14 14.30
N LEU A 563 -15.63 6.36 14.66
CA LEU A 563 -14.46 6.18 13.78
C LEU A 563 -14.52 6.93 12.43
N LYS A 564 -15.28 8.04 12.34
CA LYS A 564 -15.18 8.96 11.20
C LYS A 564 -14.15 10.04 11.47
N THR A 565 -13.63 10.63 10.40
CA THR A 565 -12.77 11.83 10.48
C THR A 565 -13.44 12.90 11.33
N PRO A 566 -12.74 13.48 12.33
CA PRO A 566 -13.33 14.51 13.18
C PRO A 566 -13.67 15.76 12.36
N SER A 567 -14.83 16.34 12.60
CA SER A 567 -15.21 17.62 12.00
C SER A 567 -14.36 18.77 12.55
N PHE A 568 -14.29 19.87 11.81
CA PHE A 568 -13.61 21.09 12.24
C PHE A 568 -14.12 21.59 13.60
N THR A 569 -15.42 21.44 13.88
CA THR A 569 -16.02 21.78 15.18
C THR A 569 -15.36 21.02 16.33
N THR A 570 -14.97 19.77 16.11
CA THR A 570 -14.21 18.97 17.07
C THR A 570 -12.74 19.39 17.06
N LEU A 571 -12.13 19.53 15.88
CA LEU A 571 -10.71 19.82 15.71
C LEU A 571 -10.28 21.17 16.29
N ARG A 572 -11.12 22.22 16.24
CA ARG A 572 -10.82 23.53 16.84
C ARG A 572 -10.64 23.48 18.37
N SER A 573 -11.08 22.41 19.04
CA SER A 573 -10.78 22.21 20.47
C SER A 573 -9.28 22.04 20.74
N ALA A 574 -8.49 21.63 19.74
CA ALA A 574 -7.03 21.62 19.80
C ALA A 574 -6.44 23.01 20.07
N ALA A 575 -7.15 24.10 19.74
CA ALA A 575 -6.72 25.47 20.00
C ALA A 575 -7.18 26.05 21.35
N SER A 576 -7.73 25.23 22.26
CA SER A 576 -8.23 25.71 23.56
C SER A 576 -7.15 26.25 24.51
N ARG A 577 -5.90 25.79 24.37
CA ARG A 577 -4.73 26.26 25.15
C ARG A 577 -3.72 27.02 24.27
N GLY A 578 -4.22 27.89 23.40
CA GLY A 578 -3.43 28.71 22.48
C GLY A 578 -3.66 28.34 21.00
N PRO A 579 -3.41 29.27 20.07
CA PRO A 579 -3.65 29.05 18.65
C PRO A 579 -2.75 27.93 18.10
N VAL A 580 -3.30 27.21 17.11
CA VAL A 580 -2.56 26.18 16.36
C VAL A 580 -2.27 26.69 14.97
N ILE A 581 -1.02 26.60 14.54
CA ILE A 581 -0.55 27.05 13.24
C ILE A 581 -0.21 25.82 12.40
N ILE A 582 -0.92 25.64 11.29
CA ILE A 582 -0.64 24.63 10.27
C ILE A 582 -0.02 25.31 9.07
N ILE A 583 1.15 24.82 8.64
CA ILE A 583 1.79 25.30 7.40
C ILE A 583 1.44 24.30 6.32
N ASN A 584 0.62 24.66 5.34
CA ASN A 584 0.32 23.85 4.17
C ASN A 584 1.42 24.05 3.11
N HIS A 585 2.38 23.14 3.03
CA HIS A 585 3.51 23.24 2.10
C HIS A 585 3.20 22.52 0.78
N CYS A 586 2.65 23.24 -0.19
CA CYS A 586 2.19 22.69 -1.47
C CYS A 586 2.77 23.47 -2.65
N LYS A 587 3.14 22.75 -3.72
CA LYS A 587 3.71 23.32 -4.96
C LYS A 587 2.72 24.21 -5.72
N TRP A 588 1.42 23.93 -5.60
CA TRP A 588 0.39 24.74 -6.25
C TRP A 588 0.22 26.11 -5.62
N CYS A 589 0.14 26.12 -4.30
CA CYS A 589 0.09 27.32 -3.47
C CYS A 589 0.33 26.86 -2.04
N SER A 590 1.27 27.50 -1.34
CA SER A 590 1.49 27.26 0.08
C SER A 590 0.72 28.29 0.90
N ASP A 591 0.26 27.89 2.09
CA ASP A 591 -0.57 28.72 2.96
C ASP A 591 -0.22 28.46 4.42
N ILE A 592 -0.40 29.45 5.29
CA ILE A 592 -0.28 29.26 6.74
C ILE A 592 -1.66 29.47 7.37
N LEU A 593 -2.25 28.41 7.89
CA LEU A 593 -3.54 28.43 8.58
C LEU A 593 -3.32 28.64 10.08
N ILE A 594 -4.07 29.55 10.68
CA ILE A 594 -4.14 29.75 12.13
C ILE A 594 -5.53 29.35 12.60
N ILE A 595 -5.57 28.40 13.53
CA ILE A 595 -6.78 27.86 14.14
C ILE A 595 -6.92 28.45 15.54
N PHE A 596 -8.14 28.89 15.83
CA PHE A 596 -8.55 29.38 17.14
C PHE A 596 -9.67 28.53 17.71
N HIS A 597 -9.84 28.56 19.03
CA HIS A 597 -10.91 27.81 19.68
C HIS A 597 -12.30 28.38 19.36
N ASN A 598 -12.43 29.71 19.44
CA ASN A 598 -13.71 30.42 19.40
C ASN A 598 -13.94 31.23 18.11
N TYR A 599 -13.00 31.18 17.16
CA TYR A 599 -13.06 31.96 15.93
C TYR A 599 -12.82 31.07 14.71
N LEU A 600 -13.29 31.55 13.55
CA LEU A 600 -13.02 30.89 12.27
C LEU A 600 -11.51 30.86 11.99
N PRO A 601 -11.02 29.80 11.33
CA PRO A 601 -9.61 29.72 10.96
C PRO A 601 -9.28 30.81 9.94
N CYS A 602 -8.07 31.37 10.02
CA CYS A 602 -7.61 32.37 9.08
C CYS A 602 -6.38 31.88 8.30
N SER A 603 -6.30 32.21 7.02
CA SER A 603 -5.10 31.96 6.20
C SER A 603 -4.20 33.19 6.14
N ILE A 604 -2.89 32.96 6.11
CA ILE A 604 -1.87 33.90 5.67
C ILE A 604 -1.40 33.44 4.28
N PRO A 605 -1.63 34.23 3.22
CA PRO A 605 -1.12 33.91 1.89
C PRO A 605 0.41 33.99 1.90
N THR A 606 1.05 33.05 1.20
CA THR A 606 2.51 33.03 1.03
C THR A 606 2.92 33.55 -0.33
N THR A 607 4.23 33.79 -0.52
CA THR A 607 4.81 34.19 -1.80
C THR A 607 4.96 32.99 -2.75
N ASP A 608 4.97 33.24 -4.06
CA ASP A 608 5.07 32.15 -5.06
C ASP A 608 6.35 31.30 -4.93
N ASP A 609 7.42 31.89 -4.38
CA ASP A 609 8.70 31.23 -4.13
C ASP A 609 8.76 30.46 -2.79
N PHE A 610 7.68 30.47 -1.99
CA PHE A 610 7.65 29.90 -0.63
C PHE A 610 8.03 28.42 -0.63
N TYR A 611 7.42 27.62 -1.53
CA TYR A 611 7.70 26.19 -1.67
C TYR A 611 9.19 25.92 -1.94
N THR A 612 9.77 26.61 -2.92
CA THR A 612 11.17 26.41 -3.31
C THR A 612 12.13 26.87 -2.21
N ARG A 613 11.84 28.00 -1.55
CA ARG A 613 12.65 28.51 -0.44
C ARG A 613 12.61 27.61 0.78
N ALA A 614 11.45 27.08 1.15
CA ALA A 614 11.32 26.15 2.26
C ALA A 614 12.15 24.88 2.03
N ASN A 615 12.06 24.29 0.83
CA ASN A 615 12.90 23.15 0.43
C ASN A 615 14.40 23.51 0.52
N LYS A 616 14.82 24.67 0.00
CA LYS A 616 16.22 25.10 0.07
C LYS A 616 16.72 25.24 1.50
N LEU A 617 15.91 25.80 2.41
CA LEU A 617 16.27 25.93 3.83
C LEU A 617 16.45 24.56 4.48
N ARG A 618 15.56 23.61 4.21
CA ARG A 618 15.71 22.22 4.65
C ARG A 618 17.00 21.61 4.09
N ASP A 619 17.21 21.66 2.78
CA ASP A 619 18.35 21.01 2.14
C ASP A 619 19.68 21.57 2.66
N THR A 620 19.74 22.88 2.86
CA THR A 620 20.90 23.56 3.44
C THR A 620 21.18 23.06 4.86
N LEU A 621 20.15 22.94 5.70
CA LEU A 621 20.31 22.46 7.07
C LEU A 621 20.70 20.98 7.11
N VAL A 622 20.02 20.13 6.34
CA VAL A 622 20.26 18.68 6.31
C VAL A 622 21.67 18.37 5.81
N GLU A 623 22.14 19.07 4.78
CA GLU A 623 23.51 18.89 4.31
C GLU A 623 24.54 19.37 5.33
N ALA A 624 24.35 20.55 5.91
CA ALA A 624 25.27 21.11 6.89
C ALA A 624 25.42 20.24 8.14
N ARG A 625 24.35 19.53 8.55
CA ARG A 625 24.37 18.59 9.68
C ARG A 625 25.34 17.43 9.49
N LYS A 626 25.71 17.07 8.25
CA LYS A 626 26.68 16.00 7.97
C LYS A 626 28.12 16.35 8.36
N HIS A 627 28.41 17.64 8.57
CA HIS A 627 29.74 18.13 8.91
C HIS A 627 30.02 18.15 10.43
N GLY A 628 29.03 17.78 11.26
CA GLY A 628 29.14 17.77 12.72
C GLY A 628 28.87 19.13 13.38
N LEU A 629 28.43 19.07 14.65
CA LEU A 629 27.94 20.22 15.43
C LEU A 629 28.98 21.34 15.63
N ASP A 630 30.27 20.97 15.73
CA ASP A 630 31.37 21.90 15.99
C ASP A 630 31.91 22.58 14.71
N SER A 631 31.41 22.19 13.54
CA SER A 631 31.88 22.76 12.28
C SER A 631 31.38 24.20 12.08
N GLY A 632 32.26 25.09 11.60
CA GLY A 632 31.87 26.47 11.26
C GLY A 632 30.81 26.50 10.14
N GLU A 633 30.89 25.55 9.19
CA GLU A 633 29.90 25.40 8.12
C GLU A 633 28.50 25.09 8.66
N TYR A 634 28.39 24.21 9.66
CA TYR A 634 27.10 23.95 10.34
C TYR A 634 26.56 25.20 11.05
N GLN A 635 27.41 25.92 11.79
CA GLN A 635 26.98 27.11 12.53
C GLN A 635 26.51 28.23 11.59
N ASP A 636 27.23 28.47 10.49
CA ASP A 636 26.88 29.45 9.47
C ASP A 636 25.59 29.07 8.74
N ALA A 637 25.45 27.79 8.36
CA ALA A 637 24.25 27.27 7.72
C ALA A 637 23.03 27.35 8.65
N LEU A 638 23.16 26.95 9.91
CA LEU A 638 22.09 27.05 10.91
C LEU A 638 21.65 28.50 11.09
N SER A 639 22.59 29.43 11.29
CA SER A 639 22.30 30.86 11.42
C SER A 639 21.56 31.42 10.19
N SER A 640 22.03 31.06 8.99
CA SER A 640 21.39 31.43 7.72
C SER A 640 19.97 30.86 7.60
N VAL A 641 19.78 29.59 7.98
CA VAL A 641 18.49 28.91 7.93
C VAL A 641 17.50 29.51 8.93
N LEU A 642 17.90 29.77 10.17
CA LEU A 642 17.05 30.41 11.19
C LEU A 642 16.58 31.80 10.76
N LYS A 643 17.46 32.57 10.14
CA LYS A 643 17.13 33.89 9.58
C LYS A 643 16.17 33.77 8.40
N GLY A 644 16.41 32.81 7.52
CA GLY A 644 15.54 32.49 6.40
C GLY A 644 14.14 32.06 6.84
N LEU A 645 14.04 31.22 7.87
CA LEU A 645 12.79 30.79 8.49
C LEU A 645 12.03 31.96 9.12
N TYR A 646 12.73 32.88 9.79
CA TYR A 646 12.09 34.07 10.31
C TYR A 646 11.47 34.92 9.19
N GLU A 647 12.21 35.22 8.12
CA GLU A 647 11.65 36.01 7.02
C GLU A 647 10.50 35.30 6.29
N LEU A 648 10.60 33.98 6.14
CA LEU A 648 9.63 33.17 5.40
C LEU A 648 8.34 32.89 6.19
N VAL A 649 8.46 32.54 7.47
CA VAL A 649 7.35 32.07 8.32
C VAL A 649 7.17 32.96 9.54
N GLY A 650 8.24 33.24 10.29
CA GLY A 650 8.15 33.93 11.58
C GLY A 650 7.56 35.33 11.48
N LYS A 651 8.06 36.16 10.56
CA LYS A 651 7.64 37.55 10.33
C LYS A 651 6.16 37.67 9.97
N PRO A 652 5.62 36.96 8.95
CA PRO A 652 4.20 37.05 8.64
C PRO A 652 3.31 36.50 9.77
N VAL A 653 3.73 35.41 10.44
CA VAL A 653 2.99 34.84 11.58
C VAL A 653 2.94 35.81 12.75
N ILE A 654 4.09 36.33 13.21
CA ILE A 654 4.18 37.28 14.34
C ILE A 654 3.32 38.51 14.06
N LYS A 655 3.39 39.06 12.84
CA LYS A 655 2.54 40.19 12.44
C LYS A 655 1.06 39.84 12.58
N LYS A 656 0.64 38.67 12.08
CA LYS A 656 -0.76 38.25 12.09
C LYS A 656 -1.28 38.00 13.51
N ILE A 657 -0.55 37.25 14.35
CA ILE A 657 -0.99 36.94 15.72
C ILE A 657 -1.03 38.18 16.62
N ARG A 658 -0.12 39.15 16.44
CA ARG A 658 -0.19 40.45 17.12
C ARG A 658 -1.42 41.26 16.70
N LEU A 659 -1.74 41.29 15.41
CA LEU A 659 -2.96 41.93 14.91
C LEU A 659 -4.24 41.28 15.45
N LEU A 660 -4.19 39.98 15.73
CA LEU A 660 -5.29 39.22 16.32
C LEU A 660 -5.31 39.28 17.86
N GLY A 661 -4.42 40.07 18.48
CA GLY A 661 -4.41 40.31 19.92
C GLY A 661 -3.87 39.14 20.75
N VAL A 662 -3.09 38.22 20.17
CA VAL A 662 -2.42 37.17 20.93
C VAL A 662 -1.23 37.79 21.69
N PRO A 663 -1.21 37.78 23.03
CA PRO A 663 -0.14 38.43 23.79
C PRO A 663 1.16 37.63 23.69
N GLU A 664 2.30 38.32 23.81
CA GLU A 664 3.60 37.67 24.01
C GLU A 664 3.56 36.78 25.26
N GLN A 665 4.40 35.75 25.29
CA GLN A 665 4.39 34.65 26.26
C GLN A 665 3.18 33.71 26.15
N SER A 666 2.26 33.92 25.21
CA SER A 666 1.24 32.93 24.89
C SER A 666 1.87 31.67 24.30
N ARG A 667 1.24 30.52 24.57
CA ARG A 667 1.58 29.26 23.90
C ARG A 667 1.09 29.26 22.47
N ILE A 668 1.98 28.86 21.56
CA ILE A 668 1.70 28.67 20.13
C ILE A 668 2.00 27.22 19.77
N TRP A 669 1.04 26.55 19.15
CA TRP A 669 1.21 25.17 18.70
C TRP A 669 1.54 25.15 17.21
N TRP A 670 2.71 24.64 16.87
CA TRP A 670 3.12 24.33 15.51
C TRP A 670 2.64 22.93 15.15
N CYS A 671 1.88 22.83 14.08
CA CYS A 671 1.48 21.58 13.46
C CYS A 671 2.08 21.57 12.04
N PRO A 672 3.40 21.32 11.94
CA PRO A 672 4.11 21.42 10.66
C PRO A 672 3.65 20.36 9.67
N THR A 673 3.93 20.59 8.39
CA THR A 673 3.80 19.59 7.33
C THR A 673 5.07 19.54 6.49
N SER A 674 5.30 18.40 5.83
CA SER A 674 6.38 18.25 4.85
C SER A 674 7.74 18.72 5.42
N VAL A 675 8.46 19.58 4.70
CA VAL A 675 9.80 20.08 5.04
C VAL A 675 9.88 20.85 6.36
N PHE A 676 8.75 21.34 6.87
CA PHE A 676 8.73 22.06 8.14
C PHE A 676 8.81 21.13 9.35
N CYS A 677 8.59 19.82 9.17
CA CYS A 677 8.78 18.84 10.24
C CYS A 677 10.27 18.71 10.63
N SER A 678 11.20 19.03 9.73
CA SER A 678 12.65 18.97 9.98
C SER A 678 13.29 20.35 10.23
N LEU A 679 12.50 21.42 10.32
CA LEU A 679 12.99 22.79 10.48
C LEU A 679 12.67 23.32 11.90
N PRO A 680 13.63 23.97 12.58
CA PRO A 680 13.46 24.42 13.97
C PRO A 680 12.62 25.71 14.06
N LEU A 681 11.30 25.61 13.83
CA LEU A 681 10.36 26.74 13.88
C LEU A 681 10.38 27.49 15.23
N HIS A 682 10.79 26.82 16.30
CA HIS A 682 10.87 27.37 17.64
C HIS A 682 12.06 28.33 17.83
N ALA A 683 13.13 28.14 17.03
CA ALA A 683 14.38 28.89 17.12
C ALA A 683 14.54 29.93 16.01
N MET A 684 13.52 30.16 15.18
CA MET A 684 13.64 31.11 14.06
C MET A 684 13.93 32.54 14.53
N GLY A 685 14.88 33.18 13.84
CA GLY A 685 15.41 34.49 14.18
C GLY A 685 16.82 34.68 13.58
N PRO A 686 17.51 35.78 13.90
CA PRO A 686 17.11 36.80 14.86
C PRO A 686 15.96 37.69 14.36
N ILE A 687 15.11 38.12 15.27
CA ILE A 687 13.98 39.03 15.05
C ILE A 687 14.51 40.47 15.16
N PRO A 688 14.33 41.31 14.12
CA PRO A 688 14.72 42.71 14.16
C PRO A 688 14.13 43.45 15.36
N SER A 689 15.00 44.14 16.10
CA SER A 689 14.70 44.89 17.32
C SER A 689 15.37 46.26 17.25
N SER A 690 14.79 47.27 17.90
CA SER A 690 15.39 48.62 18.00
C SER A 690 16.70 48.62 18.80
N ASP A 691 16.85 47.65 19.70
CA ASP A 691 18.10 47.37 20.40
C ASP A 691 18.85 46.25 19.66
N SER A 692 19.92 46.61 18.96
CA SER A 692 20.77 45.68 18.20
C SER A 692 21.69 44.84 19.09
N SER A 693 21.79 45.14 20.38
CA SER A 693 22.66 44.41 21.32
C SER A 693 22.04 43.10 21.81
N LYS A 694 20.72 42.90 21.64
CA LYS A 694 19.99 41.71 22.09
C LYS A 694 19.32 40.99 20.93
N LEU A 695 19.92 39.90 20.49
CA LEU A 695 19.28 38.98 19.54
C LEU A 695 18.04 38.37 20.20
N ARG A 696 16.91 38.43 19.51
CA ARG A 696 15.65 37.80 19.93
C ARG A 696 15.25 36.74 18.93
N TYR A 697 14.72 35.62 19.40
CA TYR A 697 14.20 34.51 18.61
C TYR A 697 12.72 34.32 18.89
N PHE A 698 12.06 33.44 18.13
CA PHE A 698 10.63 33.19 18.32
C PHE A 698 10.28 32.72 19.74
N SER A 699 11.12 31.85 20.32
CA SER A 699 11.00 31.36 21.70
C SER A 699 11.15 32.44 22.78
N ASP A 700 11.73 33.60 22.47
CA ASP A 700 11.78 34.73 23.40
C ASP A 700 10.43 35.48 23.47
N LEU A 701 9.63 35.40 22.41
CA LEU A 701 8.35 36.12 22.29
C LEU A 701 7.14 35.26 22.66
N TYR A 702 7.19 33.96 22.40
CA TYR A 702 6.08 33.02 22.59
C TYR A 702 6.59 31.70 23.13
N ILE A 703 5.69 30.85 23.66
CA ILE A 703 6.01 29.49 24.09
C ILE A 703 5.70 28.53 22.94
N PRO A 704 6.68 28.15 22.09
CA PRO A 704 6.44 27.24 20.98
C PRO A 704 6.24 25.80 21.48
N SER A 705 5.34 25.06 20.86
CA SER A 705 5.15 23.63 21.09
C SER A 705 4.76 22.95 19.78
N TYR A 706 5.08 21.67 19.61
CA TYR A 706 4.78 20.93 18.39
C TYR A 706 3.64 19.96 18.64
N THR A 707 2.87 19.67 17.60
CA THR A 707 1.92 18.55 17.58
C THR A 707 1.91 17.88 16.22
N PRO A 708 1.94 16.53 16.14
CA PRO A 708 1.89 15.82 14.87
C PRO A 708 0.52 15.96 14.19
N SER A 709 -0.57 16.05 14.96
CA SER A 709 -1.92 16.28 14.44
C SER A 709 -2.78 17.03 15.46
N LEU A 710 -3.94 17.54 15.03
CA LEU A 710 -4.91 18.16 15.94
C LEU A 710 -5.55 17.12 16.85
N SER A 711 -5.87 15.93 16.34
CA SER A 711 -6.43 14.84 17.13
C SER A 711 -5.46 14.37 18.22
N ALA A 712 -4.15 14.30 17.92
CA ALA A 712 -3.13 13.98 18.92
C ALA A 712 -3.11 15.00 20.08
N LEU A 713 -3.24 16.29 19.75
CA LEU A 713 -3.29 17.37 20.75
C LEU A 713 -4.59 17.38 21.56
N ILE A 714 -5.70 16.98 20.95
CA ILE A 714 -6.98 16.82 21.66
C ILE A 714 -6.89 15.64 22.63
N GLU A 715 -6.32 14.52 22.21
CA GLU A 715 -6.20 13.32 23.03
C GLU A 715 -5.29 13.55 24.24
N SER A 716 -4.15 14.23 24.06
CA SER A 716 -3.23 14.56 25.17
C SER A 716 -3.85 15.44 26.25
N ARG A 717 -5.05 16.00 26.02
CA ARG A 717 -5.81 16.83 26.96
C ARG A 717 -6.97 16.11 27.65
N LYS A 718 -7.35 14.88 27.25
CA LYS A 718 -8.53 14.18 27.80
C LYS A 718 -8.33 13.50 29.16
N ALA A 719 -7.10 13.29 29.62
CA ALA A 719 -6.82 12.52 30.83
C ALA A 719 -7.22 13.22 32.15
N ASN A 720 -7.60 12.41 33.14
CA ASN A 720 -8.06 12.84 34.47
C ASN A 720 -6.99 13.65 35.22
N GLN A 721 -7.35 14.84 35.68
CA GLN A 721 -6.56 15.66 36.61
C GLN A 721 -6.64 15.08 38.03
N GLN A 722 -6.14 13.86 38.24
CA GLN A 722 -5.88 13.40 39.60
C GLN A 722 -4.63 14.12 40.11
N ILE A 723 -4.84 15.02 41.07
CA ILE A 723 -3.77 15.67 41.83
C ILE A 723 -3.07 14.57 42.63
N LEU A 724 -1.82 14.28 42.30
CA LEU A 724 -0.99 13.38 43.09
C LEU A 724 -0.25 14.16 44.17
N GLU A 725 -0.20 13.59 45.37
CA GLU A 725 0.61 14.10 46.48
C GLU A 725 2.12 13.97 46.20
N LYS A 726 2.54 12.99 45.37
CA LYS A 726 3.95 12.79 44.95
C LYS A 726 4.07 12.16 43.55
N PRO A 727 4.73 12.80 42.57
CA PRO A 727 4.94 12.23 41.23
C PRO A 727 6.00 11.11 41.23
N SER A 728 5.78 10.07 40.40
CA SER A 728 6.75 8.99 40.12
C SER A 728 7.51 9.25 38.83
N LEU A 729 8.83 9.09 38.85
CA LEU A 729 9.74 9.31 37.73
C LEU A 729 10.62 8.08 37.50
N LEU A 730 10.59 7.54 36.28
CA LEU A 730 11.53 6.53 35.81
C LEU A 730 12.79 7.21 35.26
N LEU A 731 13.96 6.87 35.79
CA LEU A 731 15.25 7.29 35.26
C LEU A 731 15.87 6.11 34.50
N VAL A 732 15.98 6.23 33.17
CA VAL A 732 16.70 5.30 32.31
C VAL A 732 18.00 5.97 31.88
N ALA A 733 19.14 5.43 32.30
CA ALA A 733 20.43 6.05 31.98
C ALA A 733 21.52 5.03 31.63
N ARG A 734 22.29 5.35 30.59
CA ARG A 734 23.47 4.59 30.18
C ARG A 734 24.69 5.53 30.14
N PRO A 735 25.38 5.74 31.27
CA PRO A 735 26.65 6.45 31.26
C PRO A 735 27.72 5.59 30.58
N ASP A 736 28.40 6.13 29.57
CA ASP A 736 29.58 5.54 28.94
C ASP A 736 30.63 6.62 28.63
N ASP A 737 31.76 6.23 28.04
CA ASP A 737 32.88 7.14 27.77
C ASP A 737 32.53 8.23 26.73
N SER A 738 31.53 7.98 25.88
CA SER A 738 31.04 8.94 24.88
C SER A 738 30.00 9.91 25.43
N LEU A 739 29.35 9.58 26.56
CA LEU A 739 28.34 10.39 27.24
C LEU A 739 28.69 10.66 28.72
N PRO A 740 29.80 11.37 29.02
CA PRO A 740 30.19 11.67 30.40
C PRO A 740 29.19 12.57 31.14
N GLY A 741 28.42 13.39 30.43
CA GLY A 741 27.40 14.31 30.92
C GLY A 741 26.22 13.63 31.59
N VAL A 742 25.89 12.40 31.18
CA VAL A 742 24.82 11.56 31.76
C VAL A 742 25.02 11.37 33.26
N LYS A 743 26.26 11.27 33.75
CA LYS A 743 26.54 11.20 35.21
C LYS A 743 26.03 12.45 35.94
N GLY A 744 26.10 13.61 35.29
CA GLY A 744 25.56 14.87 35.80
C GLY A 744 24.03 14.90 35.80
N GLU A 745 23.39 14.34 34.78
CA GLU A 745 21.92 14.19 34.70
C GLU A 745 21.38 13.29 35.80
N ILE A 746 21.98 12.12 35.99
CA ILE A 746 21.65 11.19 37.08
C ILE A 746 21.73 11.92 38.43
N LYS A 747 22.80 12.69 38.65
CA LYS A 747 22.98 13.47 39.88
C LYS A 747 21.90 14.55 40.04
N ALA A 748 21.53 15.24 38.96
CA ALA A 748 20.50 16.27 38.99
C ALA A 748 19.12 15.69 39.36
N ILE A 749 18.76 14.55 38.77
CA ILE A 749 17.46 13.90 39.03
C ILE A 749 17.41 13.32 40.45
N ARG A 750 18.47 12.64 40.89
CA ARG A 750 18.56 12.14 42.27
C ARG A 750 18.53 13.27 43.31
N SER A 751 18.98 14.47 42.96
CA SER A 751 18.95 15.64 43.85
C SER A 751 17.55 16.22 44.09
N LEU A 752 16.52 15.77 43.35
CA LEU A 752 15.12 16.12 43.61
C LEU A 752 14.64 15.62 44.98
N GLY A 753 15.29 14.60 45.54
CA GLY A 753 15.09 14.12 46.90
C GLY A 753 13.65 13.66 47.15
N PRO A 754 13.05 13.94 48.31
CA PRO A 754 11.74 13.41 48.69
C PRO A 754 10.57 13.99 47.87
N ARG A 755 10.80 14.97 46.99
CA ARG A 755 9.76 15.61 46.16
C ARG A 755 9.21 14.69 45.07
N VAL A 756 9.99 13.70 44.65
CA VAL A 756 9.66 12.77 43.55
C VAL A 756 10.07 11.35 43.96
N THR A 757 9.28 10.34 43.58
CA THR A 757 9.69 8.94 43.73
C THR A 757 10.44 8.54 42.47
N VAL A 758 11.75 8.31 42.57
CA VAL A 758 12.59 7.96 41.41
C VAL A 758 12.82 6.45 41.38
N ALA A 759 12.46 5.80 40.27
CA ALA A 759 12.82 4.44 39.95
C ALA A 759 14.05 4.46 39.02
N ASP A 760 15.19 3.99 39.51
CA ASP A 760 16.46 4.02 38.79
C ASP A 760 16.66 2.74 37.98
N LEU A 761 16.83 2.87 36.66
CA LEU A 761 17.33 1.83 35.75
C LEU A 761 18.61 2.36 35.09
N VAL A 762 19.76 2.05 35.70
CA VAL A 762 21.06 2.55 35.25
C VAL A 762 21.95 1.38 34.83
N SER A 763 22.60 1.50 33.66
CA SER A 763 23.50 0.48 33.15
C SER A 763 22.82 -0.89 33.13
N SER A 764 23.37 -1.94 33.78
CA SER A 764 22.87 -3.33 33.70
C SER A 764 21.39 -3.52 34.01
N ASP A 765 20.79 -2.62 34.80
CA ASP A 765 19.38 -2.70 35.19
C ASP A 765 18.44 -2.19 34.08
N ALA A 766 18.96 -1.41 33.12
CA ALA A 766 18.22 -0.91 31.97
C ALA A 766 18.21 -1.95 30.84
N THR A 767 17.24 -2.86 30.90
CA THR A 767 16.91 -3.80 29.82
C THR A 767 15.58 -3.38 29.16
N PRO A 768 15.27 -3.80 27.92
CA PRO A 768 14.00 -3.45 27.29
C PRO A 768 12.78 -3.82 28.15
N SER A 769 12.80 -5.01 28.76
CA SER A 769 11.72 -5.51 29.62
C SER A 769 11.53 -4.67 30.90
N SER A 770 12.61 -4.38 31.63
CA SER A 770 12.55 -3.58 32.86
C SER A 770 12.15 -2.14 32.59
N VAL A 771 12.57 -1.56 31.46
CA VAL A 771 12.16 -0.22 31.05
C VAL A 771 10.66 -0.18 30.74
N VAL A 772 10.13 -1.14 29.97
CA VAL A 772 8.68 -1.19 29.68
C VAL A 772 7.85 -1.36 30.96
N GLU A 773 8.30 -2.20 31.89
CA GLU A 773 7.65 -2.36 33.20
C GLU A 773 7.71 -1.07 34.03
N GLY A 774 8.88 -0.43 34.09
CA GLY A 774 9.06 0.85 34.78
C GLY A 774 8.20 1.98 34.20
N LEU A 775 8.01 2.01 32.87
CA LEU A 775 7.15 2.97 32.18
C LEU A 775 5.69 2.79 32.55
N ARG A 776 5.21 1.56 32.74
CA ARG A 776 3.82 1.29 33.19
C ARG A 776 3.58 1.74 34.63
N GLY A 777 4.61 1.72 35.48
CA GLY A 777 4.53 2.15 36.88
C GLY A 777 4.80 3.64 37.14
N SER A 778 5.23 4.39 36.12
CA SER A 778 5.73 5.76 36.29
C SER A 778 4.98 6.77 35.42
N ARG A 779 4.66 7.94 35.99
CA ARG A 779 3.99 9.02 35.22
C ARG A 779 4.98 9.92 34.50
N PHE A 780 6.20 10.02 35.04
CA PHE A 780 7.31 10.74 34.44
C PHE A 780 8.38 9.76 33.97
N ALA A 781 9.06 10.09 32.88
CA ALA A 781 10.22 9.34 32.42
C ALA A 781 11.34 10.30 32.01
N HIS A 782 12.58 9.91 32.28
CA HIS A 782 13.78 10.56 31.80
C HIS A 782 14.70 9.52 31.16
N PHE A 783 15.06 9.75 29.91
CA PHE A 783 16.02 8.93 29.17
C PHE A 783 17.31 9.73 28.97
N ALA A 784 18.43 9.17 29.41
CA ALA A 784 19.78 9.71 29.22
C ALA A 784 20.69 8.61 28.64
N CYS A 785 20.60 8.43 27.33
CA CYS A 785 21.26 7.37 26.56
C CYS A 785 21.37 7.76 25.08
N HIS A 786 21.99 6.90 24.26
CA HIS A 786 22.02 7.09 22.82
C HIS A 786 20.63 6.87 22.19
N GLY A 787 20.30 7.73 21.23
CA GLY A 787 19.18 7.51 20.31
C GLY A 787 19.72 7.01 18.98
N VAL A 788 19.20 5.89 18.49
CA VAL A 788 19.62 5.28 17.23
C VAL A 788 18.51 5.46 16.20
N LEU A 789 18.88 5.95 15.02
CA LEU A 789 18.02 6.01 13.84
C LEU A 789 18.56 5.07 12.76
N GLU A 790 17.68 4.30 12.16
CA GLU A 790 18.00 3.46 11.00
C GLU A 790 17.35 4.06 9.76
N THR A 791 18.18 4.42 8.78
CA THR A 791 17.74 4.99 7.51
C THR A 791 16.76 4.05 6.79
N GLY A 792 15.60 4.57 6.39
CA GLY A 792 14.54 3.79 5.73
C GLY A 792 13.75 2.82 6.63
N LYS A 793 14.09 2.71 7.92
CA LYS A 793 13.45 1.79 8.88
C LYS A 793 13.00 2.50 10.16
N PRO A 794 11.99 3.39 10.08
CA PRO A 794 11.63 4.25 11.21
C PRO A 794 11.15 3.49 12.46
N PHE A 795 10.57 2.30 12.31
CA PHE A 795 10.13 1.48 13.45
C PHE A 795 11.29 0.81 14.21
N GLU A 796 12.49 0.75 13.63
CA GLU A 796 13.72 0.28 14.29
C GLU A 796 14.45 1.41 15.05
N ALA A 797 13.97 2.66 14.95
CA ALA A 797 14.45 3.75 15.79
C ALA A 797 14.34 3.37 17.27
N SER A 798 15.37 3.61 18.08
CA SER A 798 15.42 3.02 19.41
C SER A 798 16.27 3.80 20.39
N PHE A 799 16.00 3.60 21.68
CA PHE A 799 16.95 3.93 22.74
C PHE A 799 17.95 2.79 22.91
N GLU A 800 19.25 3.12 22.92
CA GLU A 800 20.30 2.14 23.20
C GLU A 800 20.43 1.94 24.71
N LEU A 801 20.21 0.71 25.16
CA LEU A 801 20.22 0.30 26.56
C LEU A 801 21.49 -0.51 26.86
N HIS A 802 21.58 -1.16 28.02
CA HIS A 802 22.79 -1.88 28.40
C HIS A 802 23.11 -3.06 27.48
N GLY A 803 24.40 -3.35 27.33
CA GLY A 803 24.89 -4.47 26.54
C GLY A 803 24.58 -4.37 25.03
N GLY A 804 24.27 -3.17 24.53
CA GLY A 804 23.85 -2.96 23.14
C GLY A 804 22.41 -3.38 22.84
N SER A 805 21.62 -3.73 23.87
CA SER A 805 20.19 -3.98 23.70
C SER A 805 19.45 -2.69 23.30
N ARG A 806 18.34 -2.82 22.57
CA ARG A 806 17.59 -1.68 22.02
C ARG A 806 16.15 -1.74 22.48
N LEU A 807 15.60 -0.60 22.92
CA LEU A 807 14.16 -0.41 23.11
C LEU A 807 13.63 0.32 21.88
N THR A 808 12.94 -0.38 21.00
CA THR A 808 12.51 0.16 19.71
C THR A 808 11.26 1.03 19.84
N LEU A 809 11.02 1.85 18.81
CA LEU A 809 9.82 2.64 18.65
C LEU A 809 8.57 1.76 18.76
N LEU A 810 8.60 0.57 18.17
CA LEU A 810 7.46 -0.35 18.17
C LEU A 810 7.22 -0.97 19.55
N ASP A 811 8.27 -1.25 20.33
CA ASP A 811 8.16 -1.70 21.72
C ASP A 811 7.44 -0.65 22.59
N ILE A 812 7.81 0.63 22.41
CA ILE A 812 7.16 1.76 23.08
C ILE A 812 5.69 1.86 22.68
N VAL A 813 5.38 1.78 21.38
CA VAL A 813 4.00 1.83 20.89
C VAL A 813 3.16 0.71 21.51
N ARG A 814 3.66 -0.52 21.58
CA ARG A 814 2.99 -1.70 22.17
C ARG A 814 2.76 -1.60 23.67
N SER A 815 3.53 -0.77 24.39
CA SER A 815 3.52 -0.75 25.86
C SER A 815 2.21 -0.28 26.51
N ARG A 816 1.40 0.55 25.81
CA ARG A 816 0.14 1.18 26.25
C ARG A 816 0.25 1.83 27.65
N LEU A 817 0.47 3.14 27.69
CA LEU A 817 0.79 3.89 28.91
C LEU A 817 -0.27 4.96 29.24
N PRO A 818 -1.51 4.58 29.61
CA PRO A 818 -2.61 5.53 29.78
C PRO A 818 -2.39 6.57 30.91
N ASP A 819 -1.53 6.26 31.88
CA ASP A 819 -1.27 7.12 33.05
C ASP A 819 -0.04 8.02 32.89
N ALA A 820 0.67 7.92 31.76
CA ALA A 820 1.88 8.66 31.48
C ALA A 820 1.61 10.16 31.26
N GLU A 821 2.39 11.03 31.90
CA GLU A 821 2.21 12.48 31.82
C GLU A 821 3.32 13.15 31.03
N PHE A 822 4.58 12.88 31.37
CA PHE A 822 5.71 13.60 30.80
C PHE A 822 6.95 12.75 30.57
N ALA A 823 7.56 12.87 29.39
CA ALA A 823 8.83 12.25 29.08
C ALA A 823 9.88 13.30 28.68
N PHE A 824 11.06 13.20 29.27
CA PHE A 824 12.24 13.98 28.89
C PHE A 824 13.24 13.05 28.20
N LEU A 825 13.43 13.22 26.89
CA LEU A 825 14.32 12.39 26.09
C LEU A 825 15.63 13.15 25.86
N SER A 826 16.56 12.99 26.79
CA SER A 826 17.94 13.47 26.68
C SER A 826 18.77 12.50 25.83
N CYS A 827 18.35 12.34 24.58
CA CYS A 827 18.97 11.42 23.62
C CYS A 827 18.98 12.10 22.25
N CYS A 828 20.02 11.90 21.46
CA CYS A 828 20.09 12.43 20.10
C CYS A 828 18.97 11.88 19.20
N HIS A 829 18.56 12.65 18.20
CA HIS A 829 17.69 12.22 17.10
C HIS A 829 16.28 11.73 17.50
N THR A 830 15.78 12.07 18.69
CA THR A 830 14.50 11.53 19.20
C THR A 830 13.25 12.15 18.56
N ALA A 831 13.38 13.31 17.94
CA ALA A 831 12.35 14.02 17.17
C ALA A 831 12.81 14.27 15.71
N GLU A 832 13.76 13.47 15.23
CA GLU A 832 14.24 13.54 13.86
C GLU A 832 13.46 12.63 12.91
N ILE A 833 13.30 13.07 11.67
CA ILE A 833 12.69 12.32 10.57
C ILE A 833 13.74 12.14 9.47
N THR A 834 13.92 10.91 8.98
CA THR A 834 14.85 10.59 7.87
C THR A 834 14.25 10.93 6.51
N GLU A 835 15.09 11.15 5.49
CA GLU A 835 14.64 11.54 4.14
C GLU A 835 13.76 10.49 3.44
N GLU A 836 13.96 9.21 3.76
CA GLU A 836 13.20 8.08 3.23
C GLU A 836 11.89 7.83 3.99
N SER A 837 11.65 8.53 5.10
CA SER A 837 10.40 8.45 5.86
C SER A 837 9.39 9.48 5.35
N VAL A 838 8.10 9.14 5.46
CA VAL A 838 7.03 10.10 5.16
C VAL A 838 6.93 11.12 6.29
N ALA A 839 7.34 12.37 6.03
CA ALA A 839 7.44 13.41 7.06
C ALA A 839 6.11 13.69 7.79
N ASP A 840 5.00 13.58 7.07
CA ASP A 840 3.65 13.81 7.60
C ASP A 840 3.14 12.66 8.49
N GLU A 841 3.89 11.56 8.61
CA GLU A 841 3.58 10.45 9.54
C GLU A 841 4.19 10.64 10.94
N ALA A 842 5.18 11.52 11.10
CA ALA A 842 5.89 11.74 12.37
C ALA A 842 6.35 10.42 13.05
N LEU A 843 7.05 9.57 12.30
CA LEU A 843 7.54 8.26 12.78
C LEU A 843 8.88 8.39 13.53
N HIS A 844 8.87 9.06 14.68
CA HIS A 844 10.04 9.25 15.53
C HIS A 844 9.72 8.97 17.01
N LEU A 845 10.75 8.72 17.83
CA LEU A 845 10.60 8.27 19.22
C LEU A 845 9.72 9.21 20.08
N THR A 846 9.88 10.52 19.90
CA THR A 846 9.09 11.54 20.62
C THR A 846 7.59 11.43 20.31
N ALA A 847 7.21 11.25 19.04
CA ALA A 847 5.82 11.07 18.65
C ALA A 847 5.28 9.71 19.10
N ALA A 848 6.11 8.67 19.09
CA ALA A 848 5.75 7.35 19.62
C ALA A 848 5.46 7.38 21.13
N MET A 849 6.25 8.12 21.91
CA MET A 849 5.99 8.37 23.33
C MET A 849 4.65 9.08 23.53
N GLN A 850 4.36 10.10 22.70
CA GLN A 850 3.06 10.78 22.76
C GLN A 850 1.91 9.82 22.40
N TYR A 851 2.11 9.00 21.38
CA TYR A 851 1.14 8.03 20.90
C TYR A 851 0.83 6.93 21.93
N CYS A 852 1.84 6.45 22.67
CA CYS A 852 1.64 5.40 23.66
C CYS A 852 0.95 5.89 24.94
N GLY A 853 0.97 7.21 25.21
CA GLY A 853 0.13 7.85 26.22
C GLY A 853 0.72 9.10 26.87
N PHE A 854 2.00 9.44 26.66
CA PHE A 854 2.58 10.65 27.25
C PHE A 854 1.90 11.92 26.75
N ARG A 855 1.50 12.80 27.67
CA ARG A 855 0.80 14.06 27.32
C ARG A 855 1.74 15.13 26.79
N SER A 856 2.98 15.12 27.24
CA SER A 856 4.02 16.06 26.83
C SER A 856 5.36 15.35 26.76
N VAL A 857 6.13 15.63 25.72
CA VAL A 857 7.43 15.02 25.50
C VAL A 857 8.41 16.11 25.09
N VAL A 858 9.60 16.10 25.69
CA VAL A 858 10.75 16.86 25.23
C VAL A 858 11.67 15.90 24.50
N GLY A 859 12.06 16.26 23.28
CA GLY A 859 13.00 15.49 22.46
C GLY A 859 13.85 16.42 21.60
N THR A 860 14.85 15.84 20.94
CA THR A 860 15.87 16.52 20.15
C THR A 860 15.58 16.37 18.66
N MET A 861 15.62 17.46 17.89
CA MET A 861 15.35 17.40 16.45
C MET A 861 16.47 16.72 15.65
N TRP A 862 17.66 16.57 16.23
CA TRP A 862 18.83 15.85 15.69
C TRP A 862 19.88 15.64 16.80
N GLU A 863 21.16 15.52 16.44
CA GLU A 863 22.30 15.44 17.36
C GLU A 863 22.39 16.67 18.30
N MET A 864 22.77 16.45 19.56
CA MET A 864 23.04 17.51 20.53
C MET A 864 24.38 17.27 21.23
N ALA A 865 25.02 18.34 21.74
CA ALA A 865 26.19 18.17 22.58
C ALA A 865 25.81 17.56 23.93
N ASP A 866 26.60 16.61 24.42
CA ASP A 866 26.38 15.92 25.70
C ASP A 866 26.28 16.88 26.91
N THR A 867 27.02 18.00 26.87
CA THR A 867 26.94 19.04 27.91
C THR A 867 25.58 19.76 27.94
N ASP A 868 24.93 19.91 26.79
CA ASP A 868 23.65 20.61 26.69
C ASP A 868 22.53 19.79 27.34
N GLY A 869 22.53 18.47 27.15
CA GLY A 869 21.60 17.55 27.81
C GLY A 869 21.65 17.69 29.33
N ARG A 870 22.86 17.64 29.90
CA ARG A 870 23.12 17.86 31.34
C ARG A 870 22.59 19.19 31.85
N ASP A 871 22.95 20.29 31.20
CA ASP A 871 22.65 21.64 31.69
C ASP A 871 21.17 21.98 31.53
N LEU A 872 20.55 21.51 30.44
CA LEU A 872 19.12 21.65 30.20
C LEU A 872 18.29 20.82 31.20
N ALA A 873 18.62 19.53 31.39
CA ALA A 873 17.90 18.67 32.34
C ALA A 873 17.94 19.22 33.76
N LYS A 874 19.12 19.69 34.20
CA LYS A 874 19.30 20.33 35.51
C LYS A 874 18.42 21.58 35.66
N SER A 875 18.41 22.45 34.66
CA SER A 875 17.63 23.69 34.69
C SER A 875 16.12 23.43 34.62
N PHE A 876 15.73 22.45 33.79
CA PHE A 876 14.34 22.02 33.62
C PHE A 876 13.75 21.48 34.91
N TYR A 877 14.36 20.46 35.51
CA TYR A 877 13.83 19.83 36.73
C TYR A 877 13.91 20.75 37.95
N LYS A 878 14.94 21.60 38.04
CA LYS A 878 14.99 22.64 39.06
C LYS A 878 13.77 23.56 38.94
N SER A 879 13.44 24.00 37.73
CA SER A 879 12.30 24.89 37.51
C SER A 879 10.97 24.18 37.76
N LEU A 880 10.78 22.98 37.20
CA LEU A 880 9.56 22.18 37.33
C LEU A 880 9.18 21.90 38.79
N PHE A 881 10.17 21.64 39.65
CA PHE A 881 9.97 21.31 41.05
C PHE A 881 10.36 22.45 42.00
N SER A 882 10.49 23.70 41.51
CA SER A 882 10.86 24.86 42.34
C SER A 882 9.70 25.50 43.12
N GLY A 883 8.44 25.19 42.78
CA GLY A 883 7.25 25.83 43.36
C GLY A 883 6.39 24.91 44.24
N GLN A 884 6.26 25.26 45.52
CA GLN A 884 5.02 25.10 46.30
C GLN A 884 4.33 26.48 46.33
N GLU A 885 3.00 26.52 46.23
CA GLU A 885 2.06 27.66 46.44
C GLU A 885 1.39 28.39 45.26
N THR A 886 1.52 27.99 43.99
CA THR A 886 0.52 28.45 42.99
C THR A 886 -0.09 27.29 42.23
N SER A 887 -1.42 27.26 42.25
CA SER A 887 -2.33 26.39 41.50
C SER A 887 -2.20 26.64 39.99
N VAL A 888 -1.01 26.43 39.44
CA VAL A 888 -0.80 26.28 38.01
C VAL A 888 -0.85 24.77 37.75
N PRO A 889 -1.75 24.28 36.88
CA PRO A 889 -1.73 22.88 36.49
C PRO A 889 -0.32 22.56 35.96
N LEU A 890 0.32 21.53 36.53
CA LEU A 890 1.53 20.95 35.95
C LEU A 890 1.17 20.43 34.55
N LEU A 891 1.56 21.20 33.52
CA LEU A 891 1.48 20.92 32.07
C LEU A 891 0.08 20.99 31.38
#